data_AF-A0A4R8MTN4-F1
#
_entry.id   AF-A0A4R8MTN4-F1
#
_cell.length_a   1.000
_cell.length_b   1.000
_cell.length_c   1.000
_cell.angle_alpha   90.00
_cell.angle_beta   90.00
_cell.angle_gamma   90.00
#
_symmetry.space_group_name_H-M   'P 1'
#
loop_
_entity.id
_entity.type
_entity.pdbx_description
1 polymer ?
#
loop_
_entity_poly.entity_id
_entity_poly.type
_entity_poly.pdbx_seq_one_letter_code
_entity_poly.pdbx_strand_id
1 'polypeptide(L)'
;MKQPTTLNLQKSDFYYGNLKEIMMDRMLVFQSLRDKFENALKKNKTKLDQTFLKEFESMYGFKPGKEILEWENLKKGYKSIMYEVADVWNMIDHHSAEEEELEEDENGGFDYAISSTERLTKVKDPEEVLSWLVGTYSGLMFLFNGSYAFASDGGGDTSWINLLPNEKESVEVNHYNHEIGELENLPYYSIAHFILDNWNNESNEGYEEEEEEFEEENLQQKIKEEVLVSKIKDSAIKAFEKEATKFYESKPIYHNSLDMFERSSWLLGHSYGDPAYAFTEKLADAPSFAIWEEEKSDIKNYPNLAAYWILHHFYFKNDAACKETIKLASKSKGKIIPTLSHHILKYLDGKSKTLFNLASEKVEKIRTQTFSNADAKHIDPKNLKIYNDTLGLSNLKTISKKELESRLKSELNLFQLMEEFPDDVATHDSILKEISKKDTNLKRLIDDYFRERTDSAYNTWPYNPEKLDKRLSVAINAAFRQGLKYDAENKKAFCGITKTIGMLDDDRSMVSLREAVHKLKQDDPRMEYVVEALIKSNHSEAKSILADAAWRTFETLDNIKEIRNKVQKEGPTLNNMFTVYTHLNEALQERILNLDDVSVQLINKLFQYKDHFGYFGMSVGNAFSVCAYLNINEHIEIIANYVRQSSKIKGRDRSAYLDLNTIINTAEAALAWAKMDPDRAKLELLEFYLQMDHSSSPGIAIDLKACYVAGLLLLEPENQNYLEFAERILGNKGDQVRVYGIIRWIKKLKVQKFKNHLWYHIYADPDPMVDYSWTHIEVEARDAWIALTGEDAPEFNGSDQYASALSKNKSLLPEAILHPEKYSIQHVFEKIRETKYKHEDVIRYGGPWLVESLRYSMDEYKYSGSYDRWEAIKALFIQGQGVYPYFLEIFKLPYADSSWKTYLLQFMRVMEPESLKWKKVLTMDEAQIKLILEEPTPDWYVWTDLLAAKLFLLDGDSSFETISKAIIRRLDMTNHESYDSSIYEEVLGLRLPLLWRWFGKKGDDLIQKYWKESKSGSETRTMFDMAARRKLNDKIPDMPKIEDPGILLTFYPEEREYGWHTWIHMTPDVVRFGTNEFHLHSVLPDSKTESSITEAKEHLEMIWKMANILGYTVSKKKPKGKK
;
A
#
# COMPACT_ATOMS: atom_id res chain seq x y z
N MET A 1 50.05 -1.43 11.23
CA MET A 1 50.86 -2.05 10.15
C MET A 1 51.60 -0.96 9.36
N LYS A 2 52.27 -1.28 8.24
CA LYS A 2 52.70 -0.25 7.27
C LYS A 2 51.47 0.48 6.73
N GLN A 3 51.52 1.80 6.61
CA GLN A 3 50.51 2.54 5.83
C GLN A 3 50.57 2.06 4.37
N PRO A 4 49.44 1.69 3.74
CA PRO A 4 49.40 1.47 2.30
C PRO A 4 49.61 2.80 1.57
N THR A 5 50.14 2.73 0.35
CA THR A 5 50.25 3.86 -0.57
C THR A 5 48.90 4.58 -0.73
N THR A 6 48.93 5.91 -0.86
CA THR A 6 47.75 6.71 -1.20
C THR A 6 47.10 6.17 -2.46
N LEU A 7 45.85 5.71 -2.35
CA LEU A 7 45.00 5.33 -3.46
C LEU A 7 44.87 6.53 -4.41
N ASN A 8 45.23 6.35 -5.68
CA ASN A 8 45.34 7.42 -6.68
C ASN A 8 44.70 6.98 -8.00
N LEU A 9 43.40 6.69 -7.95
CA LEU A 9 42.62 6.23 -9.09
C LEU A 9 42.48 7.35 -10.13
N GLN A 10 42.60 6.99 -11.40
CA GLN A 10 42.22 7.79 -12.56
C GLN A 10 40.81 7.40 -13.03
N LYS A 11 40.17 8.20 -13.89
CA LYS A 11 38.84 7.88 -14.43
C LYS A 11 38.75 6.48 -15.08
N SER A 12 39.83 6.02 -15.71
CA SER A 12 39.92 4.68 -16.33
C SER A 12 39.62 3.57 -15.34
N ASP A 13 39.99 3.79 -14.08
CA ASP A 13 40.01 2.79 -13.02
C ASP A 13 38.62 2.58 -12.41
N PHE A 14 37.66 3.44 -12.78
CA PHE A 14 36.24 3.32 -12.47
C PHE A 14 35.48 2.46 -13.50
N TYR A 15 36.08 2.05 -14.63
CA TYR A 15 35.43 1.07 -15.53
C TYR A 15 35.61 -0.37 -15.06
N TYR A 16 36.82 -0.76 -14.65
CA TYR A 16 37.12 -2.06 -14.03
C TYR A 16 38.52 -2.04 -13.38
N GLY A 17 38.90 -3.15 -12.74
CA GLY A 17 40.25 -3.46 -12.28
C GLY A 17 40.57 -3.07 -10.84
N ASN A 18 39.66 -2.32 -10.19
CA ASN A 18 39.87 -1.69 -8.88
C ASN A 18 38.63 -1.80 -7.98
N LEU A 19 37.66 -2.68 -8.30
CA LEU A 19 36.39 -2.76 -7.59
C LEU A 19 36.57 -3.02 -6.08
N LYS A 20 37.54 -3.88 -5.72
CA LYS A 20 37.93 -4.13 -4.31
C LYS A 20 38.34 -2.85 -3.59
N GLU A 21 39.25 -2.10 -4.20
CA GLU A 21 39.79 -0.87 -3.62
C GLU A 21 38.75 0.25 -3.53
N ILE A 22 37.78 0.29 -4.46
CA ILE A 22 36.64 1.22 -4.44
C ILE A 22 35.64 0.86 -3.34
N MET A 23 35.21 -0.42 -3.24
CA MET A 23 34.39 -0.91 -2.12
C MET A 23 35.03 -0.59 -0.77
N MET A 24 36.33 -0.84 -0.64
CA MET A 24 37.07 -0.55 0.58
C MET A 24 37.23 0.94 0.90
N ASP A 25 37.05 1.87 -0.04
CA ASP A 25 37.21 3.31 0.20
C ASP A 25 35.88 4.04 0.43
N ARG A 26 34.80 3.66 -0.29
CA ARG A 26 33.45 4.25 -0.15
C ARG A 26 32.57 3.48 0.86
N MET A 27 32.40 2.16 0.72
CA MET A 27 31.46 1.41 1.56
C MET A 27 31.98 1.16 2.99
N LEU A 28 33.30 0.93 3.15
CA LEU A 28 33.85 0.43 4.42
C LEU A 28 34.45 1.57 5.24
N VAL A 29 33.64 2.27 6.02
CA VAL A 29 34.09 3.41 6.84
C VAL A 29 34.97 3.03 8.04
N PHE A 30 34.97 1.77 8.49
CA PHE A 30 35.79 1.29 9.61
C PHE A 30 36.92 0.34 9.17
N GLN A 31 38.08 0.39 9.85
CA GLN A 31 39.21 -0.50 9.56
C GLN A 31 38.91 -1.96 9.95
N SER A 32 38.11 -2.19 10.99
CA SER A 32 37.61 -3.52 11.36
C SER A 32 36.79 -4.16 10.25
N LEU A 33 35.91 -3.42 9.58
CA LEU A 33 35.15 -3.89 8.41
C LEU A 33 36.07 -4.13 7.20
N ARG A 34 37.04 -3.24 6.94
CA ARG A 34 38.08 -3.45 5.90
C ARG A 34 38.88 -4.73 6.16
N ASP A 35 39.25 -4.99 7.41
CA ASP A 35 39.97 -6.20 7.82
C ASP A 35 39.08 -7.45 7.76
N LYS A 36 37.80 -7.37 8.15
CA LYS A 36 36.80 -8.45 8.06
C LYS A 36 36.63 -8.90 6.60
N PHE A 37 36.36 -7.93 5.72
CA PHE A 37 36.27 -8.09 4.27
C PHE A 37 37.54 -8.71 3.68
N GLU A 38 38.71 -8.11 3.91
CA GLU A 38 39.97 -8.67 3.38
C GLU A 38 40.26 -10.09 3.90
N ASN A 39 39.92 -10.40 5.16
CA ASN A 39 40.17 -11.72 5.73
C ASN A 39 39.19 -12.78 5.20
N ALA A 40 37.95 -12.41 4.85
CA ALA A 40 37.04 -13.27 4.10
C ALA A 40 37.58 -13.55 2.68
N LEU A 41 38.06 -12.52 1.97
CA LEU A 41 38.68 -12.67 0.64
C LEU A 41 39.94 -13.56 0.67
N LYS A 42 40.78 -13.44 1.70
CA LYS A 42 41.97 -14.30 1.91
C LYS A 42 41.61 -15.76 2.21
N LYS A 43 40.41 -16.03 2.76
CA LYS A 43 39.90 -17.39 2.99
C LYS A 43 39.28 -18.02 1.74
N ASN A 44 38.82 -17.25 0.76
CA ASN A 44 38.20 -17.77 -0.45
C ASN A 44 39.23 -18.42 -1.40
N LYS A 45 39.33 -19.75 -1.35
CA LYS A 45 40.28 -20.55 -2.16
C LYS A 45 39.89 -20.69 -3.64
N THR A 46 38.62 -20.51 -3.97
CA THR A 46 38.10 -20.68 -5.33
C THR A 46 37.78 -19.32 -5.93
N LYS A 47 38.38 -19.02 -7.08
CA LYS A 47 38.14 -17.77 -7.82
C LYS A 47 37.66 -18.06 -9.23
N LEU A 48 36.74 -17.24 -9.74
CA LEU A 48 36.40 -17.24 -11.16
C LEU A 48 37.51 -16.55 -11.96
N ASP A 49 37.76 -17.03 -13.17
CA ASP A 49 38.84 -16.59 -14.05
C ASP A 49 38.38 -16.46 -15.52
N GLN A 50 39.32 -16.38 -16.47
CA GLN A 50 38.98 -16.33 -17.90
C GLN A 50 38.36 -17.63 -18.44
N THR A 51 38.22 -18.70 -17.65
CA THR A 51 37.48 -19.92 -18.01
C THR A 51 35.98 -19.67 -17.94
N PHE A 52 35.49 -19.03 -16.86
CA PHE A 52 34.08 -18.63 -16.71
C PHE A 52 33.60 -17.83 -17.94
N LEU A 53 34.35 -16.81 -18.35
CA LEU A 53 33.99 -15.98 -19.51
C LEU A 53 34.00 -16.75 -20.85
N LYS A 54 34.80 -17.81 -20.98
CA LYS A 54 34.81 -18.70 -22.17
C LYS A 54 33.64 -19.67 -22.16
N GLU A 55 33.26 -20.19 -21.00
CA GLU A 55 32.07 -21.04 -20.86
C GLU A 55 30.80 -20.23 -21.14
N PHE A 56 30.76 -18.98 -20.67
CA PHE A 56 29.71 -18.01 -20.99
C PHE A 56 29.64 -17.74 -22.51
N GLU A 57 30.75 -17.38 -23.18
CA GLU A 57 30.75 -17.17 -24.65
C GLU A 57 30.35 -18.45 -25.42
N SER A 58 30.72 -19.62 -24.92
CA SER A 58 30.33 -20.93 -25.47
C SER A 58 28.83 -21.21 -25.34
N MET A 59 28.15 -20.69 -24.32
CA MET A 59 26.70 -20.83 -24.14
C MET A 59 25.91 -19.74 -24.88
N TYR A 60 26.19 -18.47 -24.60
CA TYR A 60 25.37 -17.33 -25.04
C TYR A 60 25.86 -16.67 -26.33
N GLY A 61 27.09 -16.94 -26.77
CA GLY A 61 27.67 -16.43 -28.01
C GLY A 61 28.34 -15.06 -27.93
N PHE A 62 28.21 -14.37 -26.81
CA PHE A 62 28.88 -13.10 -26.50
C PHE A 62 29.67 -13.21 -25.19
N LYS A 63 30.57 -12.25 -24.92
CA LYS A 63 31.41 -12.22 -23.72
C LYS A 63 31.10 -10.97 -22.90
N PRO A 64 30.79 -11.08 -21.59
CA PRO A 64 30.53 -9.93 -20.73
C PRO A 64 31.83 -9.19 -20.36
N GLY A 65 31.69 -8.02 -19.76
CA GLY A 65 32.79 -7.26 -19.18
C GLY A 65 33.64 -8.08 -18.19
N LYS A 66 34.91 -7.72 -18.02
CA LYS A 66 35.80 -8.37 -17.04
C LYS A 66 35.41 -8.03 -15.61
N GLU A 67 34.75 -6.90 -15.37
CA GLU A 67 34.32 -6.45 -14.04
C GLU A 67 33.45 -7.50 -13.31
N ILE A 68 32.70 -8.35 -14.02
CA ILE A 68 31.95 -9.45 -13.36
C ILE A 68 32.88 -10.43 -12.63
N LEU A 69 34.10 -10.66 -13.13
CA LEU A 69 35.09 -11.47 -12.43
C LEU A 69 35.61 -10.79 -11.16
N GLU A 70 35.51 -9.48 -11.02
CA GLU A 70 35.81 -8.80 -9.77
C GLU A 70 34.66 -9.00 -8.79
N TRP A 71 33.42 -8.69 -9.20
CA TRP A 71 32.23 -8.89 -8.37
C TRP A 71 32.12 -10.32 -7.83
N GLU A 72 32.16 -11.33 -8.69
CA GLU A 72 32.01 -12.74 -8.32
C GLU A 72 33.11 -13.23 -7.35
N ASN A 73 34.31 -12.64 -7.44
CA ASN A 73 35.41 -12.91 -6.53
C ASN A 73 35.35 -12.11 -5.22
N LEU A 74 34.55 -11.03 -5.17
CA LEU A 74 34.38 -10.13 -4.03
C LEU A 74 33.09 -10.37 -3.23
N LYS A 75 32.03 -10.94 -3.83
CA LYS A 75 30.73 -11.18 -3.18
C LYS A 75 30.80 -11.97 -1.86
N LYS A 76 31.78 -12.88 -1.71
CA LYS A 76 32.02 -13.60 -0.44
C LYS A 76 32.74 -12.75 0.62
N GLY A 77 33.46 -11.73 0.20
CA GLY A 77 33.87 -10.64 1.07
C GLY A 77 32.64 -9.84 1.49
N TYR A 78 31.77 -9.48 0.54
CA TYR A 78 30.55 -8.71 0.80
C TYR A 78 29.56 -9.43 1.76
N LYS A 79 29.27 -10.74 1.61
CA LYS A 79 28.44 -11.47 2.61
C LYS A 79 29.05 -11.47 4.03
N SER A 80 30.34 -11.19 4.19
CA SER A 80 30.95 -11.06 5.52
C SER A 80 30.80 -9.67 6.16
N ILE A 81 30.20 -8.70 5.47
CA ILE A 81 30.02 -7.30 5.93
C ILE A 81 28.64 -6.70 5.59
N MET A 82 27.76 -7.41 4.88
CA MET A 82 26.55 -6.80 4.28
C MET A 82 25.60 -6.19 5.31
N TYR A 83 25.41 -6.84 6.46
CA TYR A 83 24.62 -6.34 7.59
C TYR A 83 25.25 -5.14 8.33
N GLU A 84 26.45 -4.72 7.94
CA GLU A 84 27.25 -3.66 8.59
C GLU A 84 27.60 -2.53 7.61
N VAL A 85 26.86 -2.44 6.49
CA VAL A 85 26.98 -1.42 5.44
C VAL A 85 25.61 -0.77 5.25
N ALA A 86 25.57 0.57 5.24
CA ALA A 86 24.35 1.33 4.97
C ALA A 86 23.78 1.01 3.58
N ASP A 87 22.47 1.18 3.40
CA ASP A 87 21.77 0.97 2.11
C ASP A 87 22.01 -0.40 1.48
N VAL A 88 22.09 -1.44 2.33
CA VAL A 88 22.35 -2.85 1.94
C VAL A 88 21.45 -3.32 0.79
N TRP A 89 20.18 -2.88 0.76
CA TRP A 89 19.17 -3.15 -0.27
C TRP A 89 19.67 -2.94 -1.71
N ASN A 90 20.57 -1.98 -1.94
CA ASN A 90 21.15 -1.71 -3.25
C ASN A 90 22.07 -2.84 -3.78
N MET A 91 22.43 -3.84 -2.95
CA MET A 91 23.36 -4.93 -3.30
C MET A 91 22.99 -6.32 -2.75
N ILE A 92 21.75 -6.50 -2.27
CA ILE A 92 21.16 -7.80 -1.90
C ILE A 92 19.85 -8.04 -2.65
N ASP A 93 19.39 -9.29 -2.72
CA ASP A 93 18.13 -9.65 -3.38
C ASP A 93 17.14 -10.23 -2.35
N HIS A 94 16.00 -9.56 -2.18
CA HIS A 94 14.87 -10.00 -1.37
C HIS A 94 14.05 -11.11 -2.04
N HIS A 95 13.80 -11.00 -3.35
CA HIS A 95 12.69 -11.69 -4.00
C HIS A 95 13.08 -13.01 -4.69
N SER A 96 14.33 -13.19 -5.14
CA SER A 96 14.74 -14.48 -5.74
C SER A 96 14.88 -15.62 -4.73
N ALA A 97 14.77 -15.33 -3.42
CA ALA A 97 14.78 -16.32 -2.33
C ALA A 97 13.57 -17.27 -2.34
N GLU A 98 12.51 -17.00 -3.11
CA GLU A 98 11.35 -17.89 -3.23
C GLU A 98 11.52 -19.03 -4.25
N GLU A 99 12.55 -19.01 -5.12
CA GLU A 99 12.77 -20.04 -6.16
C GLU A 99 13.81 -21.14 -5.83
N GLU A 100 14.66 -20.97 -4.82
CA GLU A 100 15.67 -21.97 -4.42
C GLU A 100 15.39 -22.50 -2.99
N GLU A 101 15.70 -23.77 -2.73
CA GLU A 101 15.25 -24.51 -1.53
C GLU A 101 15.70 -23.85 -0.21
N LEU A 102 14.76 -23.19 0.48
CA LEU A 102 14.96 -22.70 1.85
C LEU A 102 15.11 -23.89 2.81
N GLU A 103 16.34 -24.12 3.29
CA GLU A 103 16.54 -24.85 4.54
C GLU A 103 16.01 -23.97 5.68
N GLU A 104 14.77 -24.23 6.13
CA GLU A 104 14.19 -23.59 7.32
C GLU A 104 15.12 -23.78 8.52
N ASP A 105 15.79 -22.70 8.95
CA ASP A 105 16.52 -22.69 10.21
C ASP A 105 15.55 -22.49 11.38
N GLU A 106 15.82 -23.10 12.54
CA GLU A 106 14.85 -23.31 13.62
C GLU A 106 14.32 -22.02 14.30
N ASN A 107 14.77 -20.84 13.83
CA ASN A 107 14.35 -19.51 14.29
C ASN A 107 13.41 -18.77 13.33
N GLY A 108 13.24 -19.22 12.07
CA GLY A 108 12.27 -18.66 11.11
C GLY A 108 12.60 -17.25 10.61
N GLY A 109 13.87 -16.96 10.33
CA GLY A 109 14.30 -15.69 9.71
C GLY A 109 14.51 -15.81 8.20
N PHE A 110 14.41 -14.70 7.46
CA PHE A 110 14.80 -14.64 6.05
C PHE A 110 16.25 -14.13 5.94
N ASP A 111 17.22 -14.99 5.60
CA ASP A 111 18.62 -14.59 5.38
C ASP A 111 18.85 -14.09 3.94
N TYR A 112 19.35 -12.86 3.78
CA TYR A 112 19.39 -12.21 2.48
C TYR A 112 20.37 -12.87 1.48
N ALA A 113 19.93 -12.93 0.22
CA ALA A 113 20.70 -13.42 -0.90
C ALA A 113 21.59 -12.32 -1.51
N ILE A 114 22.72 -12.72 -2.10
CA ILE A 114 23.61 -11.81 -2.87
C ILE A 114 23.72 -12.35 -4.29
N SER A 115 23.44 -11.48 -5.28
CA SER A 115 23.41 -11.88 -6.69
C SER A 115 24.72 -12.50 -7.18
N SER A 116 24.56 -13.54 -7.99
CA SER A 116 25.61 -14.48 -8.38
C SER A 116 25.36 -15.04 -9.78
N THR A 117 26.04 -14.49 -10.79
CA THR A 117 26.00 -14.92 -12.19
C THR A 117 26.60 -16.32 -12.43
N GLU A 118 27.21 -16.95 -11.42
CA GLU A 118 27.68 -18.35 -11.51
C GLU A 118 26.63 -19.31 -12.12
N ARG A 119 25.33 -19.15 -11.79
CA ARG A 119 24.23 -20.01 -12.29
C ARG A 119 24.19 -20.06 -13.83
N LEU A 120 24.46 -18.93 -14.50
CA LEU A 120 24.53 -18.80 -15.96
C LEU A 120 25.62 -19.67 -16.62
N THR A 121 26.61 -20.16 -15.86
CA THR A 121 27.66 -21.07 -16.38
C THR A 121 27.68 -22.44 -15.70
N LYS A 122 27.05 -22.59 -14.53
CA LYS A 122 26.89 -23.89 -13.83
C LYS A 122 26.06 -24.85 -14.67
N VAL A 123 24.91 -24.40 -15.17
CA VAL A 123 24.06 -25.19 -16.06
C VAL A 123 24.76 -25.39 -17.40
N LYS A 124 24.92 -26.66 -17.83
CA LYS A 124 25.64 -27.02 -19.06
C LYS A 124 24.73 -27.45 -20.21
N ASP A 125 23.45 -27.74 -19.94
CA ASP A 125 22.44 -28.08 -20.95
C ASP A 125 21.78 -26.81 -21.53
N PRO A 126 21.87 -26.56 -22.84
CA PRO A 126 21.18 -25.44 -23.48
C PRO A 126 19.65 -25.50 -23.42
N GLU A 127 19.04 -26.67 -23.26
CA GLU A 127 17.58 -26.80 -23.14
C GLU A 127 17.09 -26.31 -21.77
N GLU A 128 17.82 -26.65 -20.69
CA GLU A 128 17.55 -26.19 -19.32
C GLU A 128 17.72 -24.67 -19.21
N VAL A 129 18.84 -24.12 -19.71
CA VAL A 129 19.04 -22.67 -19.77
C VAL A 129 17.98 -21.99 -20.63
N LEU A 130 17.62 -22.53 -21.79
CA LEU A 130 16.57 -21.95 -22.62
C LEU A 130 15.21 -21.94 -21.90
N SER A 131 14.88 -22.99 -21.14
CA SER A 131 13.63 -23.07 -20.39
C SER A 131 13.52 -21.98 -19.32
N TRP A 132 14.62 -21.50 -18.74
CA TRP A 132 14.62 -20.29 -17.90
C TRP A 132 14.51 -19.02 -18.76
N LEU A 133 15.36 -18.88 -19.78
CA LEU A 133 15.41 -17.71 -20.67
C LEU A 133 14.08 -17.34 -21.34
N VAL A 134 13.19 -18.31 -21.57
CA VAL A 134 11.85 -18.10 -22.15
C VAL A 134 10.71 -18.38 -21.15
N GLY A 135 11.05 -18.83 -19.94
CA GLY A 135 10.12 -19.23 -18.89
C GLY A 135 9.85 -18.16 -17.82
N THR A 136 10.74 -17.17 -17.69
CA THR A 136 10.64 -16.12 -16.65
C THR A 136 10.88 -14.72 -17.24
N TYR A 137 10.43 -13.68 -16.53
CA TYR A 137 10.69 -12.28 -16.91
C TYR A 137 12.19 -11.95 -16.91
N SER A 138 12.91 -12.37 -15.87
CA SER A 138 14.36 -12.21 -15.73
C SER A 138 15.15 -12.94 -16.82
N GLY A 139 14.67 -14.11 -17.26
CA GLY A 139 15.22 -14.86 -18.38
C GLY A 139 15.08 -14.10 -19.71
N LEU A 140 13.90 -13.51 -19.98
CA LEU A 140 13.66 -12.74 -21.19
C LEU A 140 14.43 -11.41 -21.22
N MET A 141 14.53 -10.72 -20.08
CA MET A 141 15.41 -9.55 -19.91
C MET A 141 16.83 -9.88 -20.35
N PHE A 142 17.42 -10.92 -19.78
CA PHE A 142 18.76 -11.37 -20.14
C PHE A 142 18.86 -11.79 -21.62
N LEU A 143 17.85 -12.47 -22.18
CA LEU A 143 17.85 -12.94 -23.56
C LEU A 143 17.88 -11.79 -24.59
N PHE A 144 17.19 -10.69 -24.34
CA PHE A 144 17.06 -9.57 -25.28
C PHE A 144 18.04 -8.41 -25.02
N ASN A 145 18.24 -8.03 -23.75
CA ASN A 145 19.03 -6.85 -23.39
C ASN A 145 20.22 -7.16 -22.46
N GLY A 146 20.42 -8.43 -22.07
CA GLY A 146 21.56 -8.89 -21.28
C GLY A 146 21.52 -8.49 -19.80
N SER A 147 20.43 -7.88 -19.33
CA SER A 147 20.23 -7.54 -17.91
C SER A 147 20.03 -8.80 -17.07
N TYR A 148 20.74 -8.90 -15.95
CA TYR A 148 20.59 -9.94 -14.93
C TYR A 148 20.37 -9.29 -13.56
N ALA A 149 19.46 -9.83 -12.75
CA ALA A 149 19.11 -9.25 -11.46
C ALA A 149 20.34 -9.15 -10.55
N PHE A 150 20.56 -7.97 -9.96
CA PHE A 150 21.71 -7.65 -9.12
C PHE A 150 21.32 -7.40 -7.67
N ALA A 151 20.22 -6.66 -7.47
CA ALA A 151 19.64 -6.37 -6.16
C ALA A 151 18.14 -6.08 -6.27
N SER A 152 17.42 -6.16 -5.15
CA SER A 152 16.01 -5.78 -5.00
C SER A 152 15.74 -5.22 -3.61
N ASP A 153 14.90 -4.18 -3.52
CA ASP A 153 14.42 -3.64 -2.25
C ASP A 153 13.06 -4.24 -1.84
N GLY A 154 12.59 -3.92 -0.64
CA GLY A 154 11.31 -4.42 -0.10
C GLY A 154 10.06 -3.71 -0.64
N GLY A 155 10.21 -2.65 -1.45
CA GLY A 155 9.12 -2.03 -2.21
C GLY A 155 8.86 -2.75 -3.53
N GLY A 156 9.93 -3.26 -4.15
CA GLY A 156 9.92 -4.01 -5.41
C GLY A 156 10.87 -3.46 -6.47
N ASP A 157 11.52 -2.31 -6.21
CA ASP A 157 12.49 -1.72 -7.13
C ASP A 157 13.76 -2.56 -7.18
N THR A 158 14.34 -2.68 -8.38
CA THR A 158 15.41 -3.65 -8.63
C THR A 158 16.57 -3.05 -9.42
N SER A 159 17.79 -3.44 -9.06
CA SER A 159 19.00 -3.11 -9.82
C SER A 159 19.41 -4.29 -10.70
N TRP A 160 19.83 -4.02 -11.94
CA TRP A 160 20.13 -5.04 -12.94
C TRP A 160 21.48 -4.79 -13.62
N ILE A 161 22.37 -5.79 -13.60
CA ILE A 161 23.66 -5.74 -14.29
C ILE A 161 23.55 -6.13 -15.77
N ASN A 162 24.03 -5.27 -16.67
CA ASN A 162 24.13 -5.52 -18.10
C ASN A 162 25.36 -6.38 -18.42
N LEU A 163 25.14 -7.58 -18.92
CA LEU A 163 26.19 -8.53 -19.31
C LEU A 163 26.51 -8.53 -20.83
N LEU A 164 25.92 -7.63 -21.63
CA LEU A 164 26.29 -7.45 -23.04
C LEU A 164 27.75 -6.96 -23.20
N PRO A 165 28.38 -7.13 -24.39
CA PRO A 165 29.75 -6.68 -24.62
C PRO A 165 29.93 -5.17 -24.48
N ASN A 166 30.83 -4.74 -23.59
CA ASN A 166 31.21 -3.35 -23.40
C ASN A 166 32.68 -3.13 -23.84
N GLU A 167 32.96 -2.10 -24.65
CA GLU A 167 34.32 -1.78 -25.13
C GLU A 167 35.29 -1.44 -24.00
N LYS A 168 34.80 -1.00 -22.84
CA LYS A 168 35.60 -0.68 -21.65
C LYS A 168 35.80 -1.88 -20.72
N GLU A 169 35.24 -3.05 -21.07
CA GLU A 169 35.20 -4.25 -20.24
C GLU A 169 34.51 -4.08 -18.86
N SER A 170 33.73 -3.01 -18.67
CA SER A 170 32.85 -2.80 -17.51
C SER A 170 31.52 -3.55 -17.62
N VAL A 171 30.77 -3.60 -16.51
CA VAL A 171 29.42 -4.18 -16.39
C VAL A 171 28.48 -3.09 -15.86
N GLU A 172 27.56 -2.62 -16.70
CA GLU A 172 26.70 -1.48 -16.37
C GLU A 172 25.61 -1.90 -15.38
N VAL A 173 25.17 -1.01 -14.48
CA VAL A 173 24.04 -1.24 -13.58
C VAL A 173 22.89 -0.31 -13.98
N ASN A 174 21.73 -0.89 -14.27
CA ASN A 174 20.50 -0.19 -14.61
C ASN A 174 19.58 -0.25 -13.38
N HIS A 175 18.83 0.81 -13.11
CA HIS A 175 17.73 0.76 -12.14
C HIS A 175 16.44 0.39 -12.87
N TYR A 176 15.58 -0.41 -12.26
CA TYR A 176 14.27 -0.79 -12.77
C TYR A 176 13.22 -0.35 -11.76
N ASN A 177 12.43 0.65 -12.13
CA ASN A 177 11.28 1.09 -11.36
C ASN A 177 10.15 0.07 -11.58
N HIS A 178 9.70 -0.54 -10.49
CA HIS A 178 8.67 -1.56 -10.54
C HIS A 178 7.30 -0.96 -10.89
N GLU A 179 6.89 0.18 -10.31
CA GLU A 179 5.55 0.78 -10.50
C GLU A 179 5.18 0.98 -11.99
N ILE A 180 6.15 1.42 -12.80
CA ILE A 180 5.97 1.65 -14.26
C ILE A 180 6.45 0.47 -15.13
N GLY A 181 7.25 -0.43 -14.55
CA GLY A 181 7.84 -1.57 -15.25
C GLY A 181 8.82 -1.16 -16.36
N GLU A 182 9.73 -0.23 -16.06
CA GLU A 182 10.71 0.34 -16.99
C GLU A 182 12.11 0.48 -16.36
N LEU A 183 13.15 0.48 -17.21
CA LEU A 183 14.51 0.82 -16.79
C LEU A 183 14.67 2.34 -16.76
N GLU A 184 14.98 2.88 -15.58
CA GLU A 184 15.06 4.32 -15.35
C GLU A 184 16.45 4.91 -15.57
N ASN A 185 16.45 6.21 -15.92
CA ASN A 185 17.62 7.09 -15.99
C ASN A 185 18.70 6.61 -16.99
N LEU A 186 19.87 7.26 -16.99
CA LEU A 186 21.07 6.71 -17.63
C LEU A 186 21.69 5.68 -16.67
N PRO A 187 22.18 4.52 -17.16
CA PRO A 187 22.71 3.50 -16.27
C PRO A 187 24.07 3.92 -15.69
N TYR A 188 24.39 3.34 -14.54
CA TYR A 188 25.74 3.41 -14.00
C TYR A 188 26.68 2.62 -14.90
N TYR A 189 27.70 3.28 -15.45
CA TYR A 189 28.54 2.73 -16.54
C TYR A 189 29.48 1.57 -16.14
N SER A 190 29.45 1.17 -14.88
CA SER A 190 30.19 0.07 -14.24
C SER A 190 29.61 -0.24 -12.85
N ILE A 191 29.89 -1.41 -12.28
CA ILE A 191 29.57 -1.74 -10.88
C ILE A 191 30.37 -0.82 -9.93
N ALA A 192 31.62 -0.51 -10.29
CA ALA A 192 32.44 0.47 -9.61
C ALA A 192 31.81 1.87 -9.57
N HIS A 193 31.13 2.30 -10.65
CA HIS A 193 30.42 3.59 -10.70
C HIS A 193 29.16 3.59 -9.83
N PHE A 194 28.38 2.49 -9.85
CA PHE A 194 27.22 2.31 -8.98
C PHE A 194 27.60 2.45 -7.50
N ILE A 195 28.70 1.81 -7.09
CA ILE A 195 29.20 1.89 -5.70
C ILE A 195 29.80 3.27 -5.37
N LEU A 196 30.37 3.96 -6.37
CA LEU A 196 30.92 5.31 -6.19
C LEU A 196 29.84 6.35 -5.90
N ASP A 197 28.70 6.30 -6.59
CA ASP A 197 27.66 7.31 -6.45
C ASP A 197 26.80 7.08 -5.20
N ASN A 198 26.30 5.86 -4.99
CA ASN A 198 25.37 5.54 -3.91
C ASN A 198 26.00 5.67 -2.50
N TRP A 199 27.26 5.25 -2.31
CA TRP A 199 27.94 5.39 -1.02
C TRP A 199 28.82 6.64 -0.99
N ASN A 200 28.28 7.77 -0.53
CA ASN A 200 29.05 8.98 -0.26
C ASN A 200 29.34 9.15 1.23
N ASN A 201 30.61 9.28 1.62
CA ASN A 201 30.99 9.45 3.03
C ASN A 201 30.60 10.82 3.62
N GLU A 202 30.03 11.74 2.82
CA GLU A 202 29.43 12.99 3.32
C GLU A 202 28.00 12.84 3.87
N SER A 203 27.23 11.79 3.52
CA SER A 203 25.91 11.53 4.16
C SER A 203 26.02 10.81 5.51
N ASN A 204 27.19 10.25 5.82
CA ASN A 204 27.48 9.53 7.06
C ASN A 204 27.58 10.43 8.32
N GLU A 205 27.15 11.70 8.25
CA GLU A 205 26.76 12.46 9.45
C GLU A 205 25.55 11.81 10.17
N GLY A 206 24.79 10.93 9.50
CA GLY A 206 23.74 10.09 10.09
C GLY A 206 24.22 8.98 11.05
N TYR A 207 25.53 8.82 11.31
CA TYR A 207 26.03 7.93 12.38
C TYR A 207 26.06 8.58 13.78
N GLU A 208 25.22 9.58 14.05
CA GLU A 208 24.71 9.80 15.42
C GLU A 208 23.62 8.75 15.68
N GLU A 209 23.86 7.84 16.63
CA GLU A 209 23.10 6.58 16.75
C GLU A 209 21.59 6.76 16.94
N GLU A 210 20.81 6.26 15.97
CA GLU A 210 19.54 5.60 16.29
C GLU A 210 19.89 4.31 17.06
N GLU A 211 19.87 4.39 18.40
CA GLU A 211 20.15 3.25 19.28
C GLU A 211 18.99 2.23 19.26
N GLU A 212 18.93 1.36 18.24
CA GLU A 212 18.03 0.19 18.26
C GLU A 212 18.33 -0.73 19.46
N GLU A 213 17.30 -1.02 20.27
CA GLU A 213 17.50 -1.36 21.68
C GLU A 213 17.75 -2.86 22.02
N PHE A 214 18.44 -3.63 21.16
CA PHE A 214 18.66 -5.07 21.42
C PHE A 214 20.10 -5.56 21.23
N GLU A 215 20.84 -5.71 22.35
CA GLU A 215 21.54 -6.98 22.66
C GLU A 215 21.93 -7.08 24.17
N GLU A 216 22.33 -8.27 24.60
CA GLU A 216 22.43 -8.68 26.02
C GLU A 216 23.80 -8.43 26.72
N GLU A 217 23.94 -8.95 27.94
CA GLU A 217 25.05 -8.78 28.87
C GLU A 217 26.46 -9.02 28.26
N ASN A 218 27.20 -7.97 27.89
CA ASN A 218 28.68 -7.98 28.00
C ASN A 218 29.29 -6.57 28.10
N LEU A 219 29.69 -6.16 29.31
CA LEU A 219 30.37 -4.89 29.55
C LEU A 219 31.85 -4.91 29.13
N GLN A 220 32.09 -4.85 27.81
CA GLN A 220 33.31 -4.27 27.25
C GLN A 220 32.93 -3.01 26.48
N GLN A 221 33.46 -1.85 26.90
CA GLN A 221 33.35 -0.63 26.11
C GLN A 221 34.12 -0.83 24.79
N LYS A 222 33.40 -1.15 23.70
CA LYS A 222 33.94 -1.03 22.34
C LYS A 222 34.44 0.41 22.19
N ILE A 223 35.74 0.57 21.96
CA ILE A 223 36.32 1.87 21.62
C ILE A 223 35.71 2.27 20.28
N LYS A 224 34.96 3.37 20.21
CA LYS A 224 34.41 3.87 18.93
C LYS A 224 35.57 4.03 17.94
N GLU A 225 35.40 3.40 16.80
CA GLU A 225 36.44 3.32 15.78
C GLU A 225 36.47 4.60 14.93
N GLU A 226 37.65 4.97 14.43
CA GLU A 226 37.83 6.19 13.64
C GLU A 226 37.22 6.02 12.24
N VAL A 227 36.27 6.90 11.88
CA VAL A 227 35.61 6.93 10.57
C VAL A 227 36.62 7.33 9.49
N LEU A 228 36.82 6.44 8.52
CA LEU A 228 37.80 6.58 7.45
C LEU A 228 37.19 7.34 6.26
N VAL A 229 37.51 8.64 6.17
CA VAL A 229 37.11 9.52 5.05
C VAL A 229 37.61 8.95 3.71
N SER A 230 36.72 8.97 2.70
CA SER A 230 37.05 8.53 1.34
C SER A 230 38.15 9.39 0.71
N LYS A 231 39.01 8.76 -0.10
CA LYS A 231 40.06 9.42 -0.87
C LYS A 231 39.63 9.76 -2.30
N ILE A 232 38.52 9.18 -2.74
CA ILE A 232 37.96 9.40 -4.08
C ILE A 232 37.06 10.64 -4.02
N LYS A 233 37.37 11.65 -4.83
CA LYS A 233 36.64 12.92 -4.86
C LYS A 233 35.53 12.87 -5.90
N ASP A 234 34.36 13.40 -5.56
CA ASP A 234 33.21 13.50 -6.46
C ASP A 234 33.50 14.28 -7.75
N SER A 235 34.46 15.22 -7.71
CA SER A 235 34.96 15.90 -8.92
C SER A 235 35.61 14.97 -9.95
N ALA A 236 36.04 13.77 -9.54
CA ALA A 236 36.53 12.72 -10.43
C ALA A 236 35.39 11.85 -10.96
N ILE A 237 34.38 11.54 -10.13
CA ILE A 237 33.17 10.80 -10.51
C ILE A 237 32.40 11.58 -11.59
N LYS A 238 32.11 12.87 -11.32
CA LYS A 238 31.45 13.82 -12.26
C LYS A 238 32.26 14.13 -13.52
N ALA A 239 33.56 13.84 -13.49
CA ALA A 239 34.41 13.91 -14.68
C ALA A 239 34.47 12.58 -15.45
N PHE A 240 34.19 11.45 -14.81
CA PHE A 240 34.01 10.12 -15.43
C PHE A 240 32.64 10.01 -16.09
N GLU A 241 31.54 10.35 -15.40
CA GLU A 241 30.16 10.37 -15.92
C GLU A 241 30.12 11.03 -17.32
N LYS A 242 30.55 12.30 -17.38
CA LYS A 242 30.58 13.14 -18.59
C LYS A 242 31.46 12.61 -19.74
N GLU A 243 32.30 11.62 -19.46
CA GLU A 243 33.08 10.89 -20.46
C GLU A 243 32.38 9.59 -20.86
N ALA A 244 31.85 8.85 -19.88
CA ALA A 244 31.14 7.59 -20.07
C ALA A 244 29.80 7.76 -20.80
N THR A 245 29.00 8.79 -20.49
CA THR A 245 27.76 9.12 -21.21
C THR A 245 27.99 9.24 -22.72
N LYS A 246 29.10 9.85 -23.14
CA LYS A 246 29.43 10.02 -24.56
C LYS A 246 29.84 8.72 -25.26
N PHE A 247 30.44 7.79 -24.53
CA PHE A 247 30.69 6.45 -25.05
C PHE A 247 29.37 5.67 -25.14
N TYR A 248 28.50 5.81 -24.15
CA TYR A 248 27.19 5.18 -24.10
C TYR A 248 26.25 5.65 -25.23
N GLU A 249 26.08 6.97 -25.41
CA GLU A 249 25.35 7.61 -26.53
C GLU A 249 25.86 7.20 -27.92
N SER A 250 27.07 6.63 -28.01
CA SER A 250 27.69 6.17 -29.26
C SER A 250 27.61 4.65 -29.50
N LYS A 251 27.04 3.90 -28.54
CA LYS A 251 26.86 2.45 -28.69
C LYS A 251 25.88 2.13 -29.82
N PRO A 252 26.09 1.02 -30.55
CA PRO A 252 25.03 0.47 -31.39
C PRO A 252 23.95 -0.18 -30.50
N ILE A 253 22.69 -0.07 -30.93
CA ILE A 253 21.49 -0.57 -30.23
C ILE A 253 21.68 -1.96 -29.59
N TYR A 254 22.20 -2.94 -30.32
CA TYR A 254 22.40 -4.32 -29.83
C TYR A 254 23.47 -4.50 -28.74
N HIS A 255 24.20 -3.45 -28.34
CA HIS A 255 25.09 -3.40 -27.16
C HIS A 255 24.60 -2.43 -26.06
N ASN A 256 23.46 -1.78 -26.27
CA ASN A 256 22.83 -0.89 -25.30
C ASN A 256 21.70 -1.64 -24.58
N SER A 257 21.73 -1.66 -23.23
CA SER A 257 20.68 -2.29 -22.41
C SER A 257 19.34 -1.58 -22.53
N LEU A 258 19.31 -0.23 -22.52
CA LEU A 258 18.08 0.55 -22.57
C LEU A 258 17.41 0.43 -23.95
N ASP A 259 18.13 0.73 -25.04
CA ASP A 259 17.57 0.62 -26.39
C ASP A 259 17.03 -0.79 -26.69
N MET A 260 17.68 -1.84 -26.20
CA MET A 260 17.19 -3.22 -26.36
C MET A 260 16.06 -3.55 -25.38
N PHE A 261 16.03 -2.97 -24.19
CA PHE A 261 14.90 -3.09 -23.26
C PHE A 261 13.65 -2.47 -23.87
N GLU A 262 13.66 -1.18 -24.21
CA GLU A 262 12.55 -0.46 -24.85
C GLU A 262 12.00 -1.27 -26.04
N ARG A 263 12.89 -1.65 -26.96
CA ARG A 263 12.61 -2.42 -28.17
C ARG A 263 11.99 -3.80 -27.94
N SER A 264 12.33 -4.46 -26.83
CA SER A 264 11.88 -5.83 -26.51
C SER A 264 10.84 -5.88 -25.39
N SER A 265 10.53 -4.75 -24.75
CA SER A 265 9.66 -4.65 -23.57
C SER A 265 8.29 -5.32 -23.78
N TRP A 266 7.70 -5.12 -24.96
CA TRP A 266 6.43 -5.75 -25.36
C TRP A 266 6.48 -7.29 -25.43
N LEU A 267 7.65 -7.90 -25.64
CA LEU A 267 7.85 -9.36 -25.68
C LEU A 267 8.05 -9.99 -24.29
N LEU A 268 8.25 -9.20 -23.22
CA LEU A 268 8.61 -9.66 -21.86
C LEU A 268 7.46 -10.39 -21.13
N GLY A 269 7.11 -11.57 -21.67
CA GLY A 269 6.14 -12.51 -21.12
C GLY A 269 5.50 -13.44 -22.15
N HIS A 270 5.62 -13.13 -23.45
CA HIS A 270 4.93 -13.84 -24.54
C HIS A 270 5.24 -15.35 -24.62
N SER A 271 6.38 -15.81 -24.11
CA SER A 271 6.84 -17.19 -24.19
C SER A 271 6.50 -18.08 -22.99
N TYR A 272 6.20 -17.50 -21.82
CA TYR A 272 5.57 -18.19 -20.68
C TYR A 272 4.07 -17.90 -20.54
N GLY A 273 3.58 -16.92 -21.30
CA GLY A 273 2.22 -16.92 -21.83
C GLY A 273 1.40 -15.67 -21.53
N ASP A 274 2.00 -14.64 -20.97
CA ASP A 274 1.28 -13.47 -20.47
C ASP A 274 1.85 -12.22 -21.15
N PRO A 275 1.03 -11.29 -21.66
CA PRO A 275 1.56 -10.04 -22.21
C PRO A 275 2.29 -9.21 -21.15
N ALA A 276 3.27 -8.42 -21.57
CA ALA A 276 3.96 -7.49 -20.68
C ALA A 276 3.01 -6.37 -20.18
N TYR A 277 3.34 -5.72 -19.07
CA TYR A 277 2.65 -4.49 -18.64
C TYR A 277 2.75 -3.40 -19.73
N ALA A 278 1.62 -2.73 -20.03
CA ALA A 278 1.46 -1.78 -21.13
C ALA A 278 1.78 -2.39 -22.52
N PHE A 279 1.46 -3.67 -22.72
CA PHE A 279 1.83 -4.47 -23.88
C PHE A 279 1.58 -3.78 -25.22
N THR A 280 0.36 -3.31 -25.50
CA THR A 280 0.03 -2.83 -26.85
C THR A 280 0.46 -1.39 -27.13
N GLU A 281 0.77 -0.62 -26.07
CA GLU A 281 1.52 0.64 -26.21
C GLU A 281 2.97 0.33 -26.58
N LYS A 282 3.66 -0.50 -25.80
CA LYS A 282 5.05 -0.93 -26.06
C LYS A 282 5.18 -1.68 -27.41
N LEU A 283 4.13 -2.36 -27.87
CA LEU A 283 4.04 -2.99 -29.20
C LEU A 283 3.98 -1.96 -30.33
N ALA A 284 3.34 -0.80 -30.11
CA ALA A 284 3.18 0.21 -31.15
C ALA A 284 4.54 0.79 -31.57
N ASP A 285 5.48 0.92 -30.64
CA ASP A 285 6.82 1.44 -30.90
C ASP A 285 7.84 0.34 -31.28
N ALA A 286 7.39 -0.91 -31.41
CA ALA A 286 8.20 -1.99 -31.92
C ALA A 286 8.74 -1.71 -33.35
N PRO A 287 9.99 -2.08 -33.66
CA PRO A 287 10.57 -2.02 -35.00
C PRO A 287 9.65 -2.49 -36.14
N SER A 288 9.69 -1.74 -37.24
CA SER A 288 8.96 -2.05 -38.48
C SER A 288 9.63 -3.17 -39.27
N PHE A 289 8.90 -3.76 -40.23
CA PHE A 289 9.43 -4.76 -41.14
C PHE A 289 10.60 -4.23 -41.99
N ALA A 290 10.67 -2.92 -42.24
CA ALA A 290 11.78 -2.29 -42.96
C ALA A 290 13.09 -2.30 -42.14
N ILE A 291 13.01 -2.12 -40.82
CA ILE A 291 14.22 -2.14 -39.95
C ILE A 291 14.84 -3.55 -39.92
N TRP A 292 14.02 -4.60 -39.99
CA TRP A 292 14.52 -5.97 -40.15
C TRP A 292 15.28 -6.18 -41.47
N GLU A 293 14.74 -5.65 -42.59
CA GLU A 293 15.39 -5.72 -43.91
C GLU A 293 16.77 -5.02 -43.93
N GLU A 294 16.97 -4.00 -43.09
CA GLU A 294 18.23 -3.28 -42.90
C GLU A 294 19.20 -4.05 -41.98
N GLU A 295 18.75 -4.51 -40.81
CA GLU A 295 19.61 -5.15 -39.80
C GLU A 295 19.98 -6.63 -40.08
N LYS A 296 19.33 -7.28 -41.05
CA LYS A 296 19.52 -8.72 -41.31
C LYS A 296 20.96 -9.14 -41.67
N SER A 297 21.83 -8.20 -42.05
CA SER A 297 23.26 -8.44 -42.21
C SER A 297 23.95 -8.86 -40.91
N ASP A 298 23.41 -8.45 -39.75
CA ASP A 298 24.09 -8.44 -38.45
C ASP A 298 23.46 -9.38 -37.42
N ILE A 299 22.31 -9.97 -37.73
CA ILE A 299 21.67 -11.08 -36.98
C ILE A 299 22.63 -12.27 -36.75
N LYS A 300 23.63 -12.46 -37.61
CA LYS A 300 24.67 -13.50 -37.47
C LYS A 300 25.76 -13.15 -36.42
N ASN A 301 25.87 -11.87 -36.04
CA ASN A 301 26.93 -11.32 -35.20
C ASN A 301 26.47 -11.17 -33.74
N TYR A 302 25.20 -10.85 -33.52
CA TYR A 302 24.63 -10.43 -32.23
C TYR A 302 23.52 -11.40 -31.77
N PRO A 303 23.79 -12.30 -30.79
CA PRO A 303 22.85 -13.34 -30.38
C PRO A 303 21.51 -12.80 -29.83
N ASN A 304 21.54 -11.71 -29.07
CA ASN A 304 20.37 -11.03 -28.53
C ASN A 304 19.46 -10.44 -29.63
N LEU A 305 20.05 -9.79 -30.63
CA LEU A 305 19.35 -9.30 -31.81
C LEU A 305 18.72 -10.46 -32.61
N ALA A 306 19.38 -11.61 -32.67
CA ALA A 306 18.83 -12.81 -33.29
C ALA A 306 17.64 -13.38 -32.50
N ALA A 307 17.74 -13.48 -31.17
CA ALA A 307 16.63 -13.91 -30.31
C ALA A 307 15.40 -13.00 -30.48
N TYR A 308 15.63 -11.67 -30.44
CA TYR A 308 14.62 -10.65 -30.66
C TYR A 308 13.89 -10.85 -32.01
N TRP A 309 14.60 -10.89 -33.13
CA TRP A 309 13.96 -11.00 -34.45
C TRP A 309 13.28 -12.36 -34.69
N ILE A 310 13.79 -13.46 -34.11
CA ILE A 310 13.13 -14.77 -34.18
C ILE A 310 11.75 -14.69 -33.52
N LEU A 311 11.68 -14.17 -32.29
CA LEU A 311 10.45 -14.10 -31.51
C LEU A 311 9.49 -13.01 -32.04
N HIS A 312 10.00 -11.83 -32.43
CA HIS A 312 9.23 -10.80 -33.13
C HIS A 312 8.45 -11.38 -34.30
N HIS A 313 9.13 -11.96 -35.29
CA HIS A 313 8.46 -12.47 -36.49
C HIS A 313 7.56 -13.67 -36.18
N PHE A 314 7.88 -14.47 -35.15
CA PHE A 314 7.02 -15.56 -34.72
C PHE A 314 5.67 -15.05 -34.17
N TYR A 315 5.67 -14.06 -33.27
CA TYR A 315 4.45 -13.52 -32.67
C TYR A 315 3.65 -12.62 -33.63
N PHE A 316 4.31 -11.84 -34.49
CA PHE A 316 3.65 -11.10 -35.58
C PHE A 316 3.16 -11.99 -36.75
N LYS A 317 3.19 -13.33 -36.63
CA LYS A 317 2.82 -14.31 -37.69
C LYS A 317 3.51 -14.08 -39.05
N ASN A 318 4.71 -13.48 -39.00
CA ASN A 318 5.58 -13.25 -40.15
C ASN A 318 6.41 -14.51 -40.46
N ASP A 319 5.76 -15.67 -40.58
CA ASP A 319 6.40 -17.00 -40.59
C ASP A 319 7.53 -17.15 -41.63
N ALA A 320 7.42 -16.47 -42.77
CA ALA A 320 8.46 -16.45 -43.80
C ALA A 320 9.73 -15.72 -43.34
N ALA A 321 9.59 -14.50 -42.79
CA ALA A 321 10.70 -13.72 -42.24
C ALA A 321 11.27 -14.37 -40.97
N CYS A 322 10.44 -15.06 -40.17
CA CYS A 322 10.91 -15.89 -39.05
C CYS A 322 11.82 -17.02 -39.55
N LYS A 323 11.40 -17.79 -40.57
CA LYS A 323 12.23 -18.88 -41.14
C LYS A 323 13.48 -18.37 -41.86
N GLU A 324 13.46 -17.17 -42.46
CA GLU A 324 14.67 -16.52 -42.98
C GLU A 324 15.61 -16.04 -41.86
N THR A 325 15.06 -15.41 -40.81
CA THR A 325 15.82 -14.98 -39.62
C THR A 325 16.52 -16.16 -38.96
N ILE A 326 15.83 -17.28 -38.74
CA ILE A 326 16.43 -18.51 -38.19
C ILE A 326 17.57 -19.03 -39.08
N LYS A 327 17.41 -18.97 -40.41
CA LYS A 327 18.46 -19.35 -41.37
C LYS A 327 19.69 -18.43 -41.29
N LEU A 328 19.53 -17.14 -40.98
CA LEU A 328 20.64 -16.21 -40.73
C LEU A 328 21.28 -16.47 -39.35
N ALA A 329 20.45 -16.59 -38.32
CA ALA A 329 20.82 -16.85 -36.92
C ALA A 329 21.52 -18.20 -36.71
N SER A 330 21.33 -19.18 -37.60
CA SER A 330 22.09 -20.45 -37.63
C SER A 330 23.61 -20.30 -37.76
N LYS A 331 24.10 -19.08 -38.04
CA LYS A 331 25.51 -18.70 -38.09
C LYS A 331 25.99 -17.94 -36.87
N SER A 332 25.10 -17.64 -35.91
CA SER A 332 25.45 -17.00 -34.64
C SER A 332 26.37 -17.90 -33.82
N LYS A 333 27.18 -17.27 -32.97
CA LYS A 333 27.87 -17.97 -31.86
C LYS A 333 26.88 -18.43 -30.80
N GLY A 334 27.36 -19.30 -29.90
CA GLY A 334 26.61 -19.82 -28.75
C GLY A 334 25.76 -21.05 -29.10
N LYS A 335 25.07 -21.58 -28.08
CA LYS A 335 24.15 -22.73 -28.18
C LYS A 335 22.68 -22.32 -28.07
N ILE A 336 22.36 -21.26 -27.32
CA ILE A 336 20.99 -20.81 -27.04
C ILE A 336 20.22 -20.51 -28.34
N ILE A 337 20.80 -19.73 -29.26
CA ILE A 337 20.12 -19.32 -30.50
C ILE A 337 19.81 -20.52 -31.44
N PRO A 338 20.72 -21.50 -31.63
CA PRO A 338 20.38 -22.79 -32.22
C PRO A 338 19.23 -23.54 -31.54
N THR A 339 19.20 -23.62 -30.20
CA THR A 339 18.13 -24.33 -29.47
C THR A 339 16.78 -23.60 -29.59
N LEU A 340 16.75 -22.28 -29.43
CA LEU A 340 15.57 -21.43 -29.67
C LEU A 340 15.02 -21.62 -31.08
N SER A 341 15.91 -21.57 -32.08
CA SER A 341 15.58 -21.82 -33.49
C SER A 341 14.95 -23.20 -33.72
N HIS A 342 15.43 -24.23 -33.00
CA HIS A 342 14.94 -25.61 -33.12
C HIS A 342 13.50 -25.76 -32.63
N HIS A 343 13.13 -25.13 -31.50
CA HIS A 343 11.75 -25.12 -30.99
C HIS A 343 10.80 -24.35 -31.89
N ILE A 344 11.19 -23.15 -32.31
CA ILE A 344 10.36 -22.31 -33.19
C ILE A 344 10.13 -23.00 -34.55
N LEU A 345 11.15 -23.64 -35.14
CA LEU A 345 10.97 -24.43 -36.36
C LEU A 345 10.11 -25.69 -36.14
N LYS A 346 10.26 -26.41 -35.03
CA LYS A 346 9.39 -27.56 -34.68
C LYS A 346 7.92 -27.12 -34.62
N TYR A 347 7.64 -25.98 -33.98
CA TYR A 347 6.29 -25.44 -33.88
C TYR A 347 5.76 -25.00 -35.25
N LEU A 348 6.49 -24.16 -35.99
CA LEU A 348 6.10 -23.64 -37.31
C LEU A 348 6.07 -24.70 -38.44
N ASP A 349 6.53 -25.92 -38.18
CA ASP A 349 6.39 -27.08 -39.08
C ASP A 349 5.29 -28.07 -38.60
N GLY A 350 4.54 -27.75 -37.54
CA GLY A 350 3.49 -28.61 -36.98
C GLY A 350 4.01 -29.89 -36.29
N LYS A 351 5.30 -29.92 -35.93
CA LYS A 351 5.99 -31.08 -35.32
C LYS A 351 5.95 -31.07 -33.80
N SER A 352 5.41 -30.01 -33.19
CA SER A 352 5.15 -29.91 -31.75
C SER A 352 3.70 -29.47 -31.48
N LYS A 353 3.16 -29.86 -30.32
CA LYS A 353 1.89 -29.36 -29.77
C LYS A 353 2.08 -28.36 -28.61
N THR A 354 3.33 -28.04 -28.32
CA THR A 354 3.74 -27.00 -27.38
C THR A 354 4.82 -26.11 -27.99
N LEU A 355 4.90 -24.87 -27.54
CA LEU A 355 6.12 -24.06 -27.66
C LEU A 355 6.70 -23.93 -26.25
N PHE A 356 7.88 -24.50 -26.02
CA PHE A 356 8.43 -24.68 -24.67
C PHE A 356 7.38 -25.37 -23.78
N ASN A 357 6.98 -24.74 -22.67
CA ASN A 357 5.99 -25.24 -21.72
C ASN A 357 4.54 -24.84 -22.06
N LEU A 358 4.31 -24.00 -23.09
CA LEU A 358 2.97 -23.54 -23.49
C LEU A 358 2.29 -24.47 -24.49
N ALA A 359 1.03 -24.83 -24.24
CA ALA A 359 0.18 -25.51 -25.22
C ALA A 359 -0.12 -24.62 -26.44
N SER A 360 -0.17 -25.21 -27.64
CA SER A 360 -0.39 -24.48 -28.91
C SER A 360 -1.63 -23.57 -28.92
N GLU A 361 -2.66 -23.86 -28.12
CA GLU A 361 -3.84 -23.00 -28.00
C GLU A 361 -3.52 -21.66 -27.31
N LYS A 362 -2.81 -21.66 -26.16
CA LYS A 362 -2.36 -20.43 -25.50
C LYS A 362 -1.35 -19.68 -26.38
N VAL A 363 -0.49 -20.41 -27.10
CA VAL A 363 0.46 -19.82 -28.08
C VAL A 363 -0.29 -19.12 -29.23
N GLU A 364 -1.22 -19.78 -29.92
CA GLU A 364 -1.98 -19.13 -31.00
C GLU A 364 -2.91 -18.02 -30.51
N LYS A 365 -3.43 -18.08 -29.27
CA LYS A 365 -4.15 -16.96 -28.64
C LYS A 365 -3.26 -15.72 -28.59
N ILE A 366 -2.06 -15.84 -28.03
CA ILE A 366 -1.07 -14.74 -27.93
C ILE A 366 -0.65 -14.26 -29.32
N ARG A 367 -0.23 -15.15 -30.23
CA ARG A 367 0.16 -14.75 -31.60
C ARG A 367 -0.98 -14.06 -32.35
N THR A 368 -2.24 -14.40 -32.09
CA THR A 368 -3.41 -13.73 -32.70
C THR A 368 -3.62 -12.35 -32.08
N GLN A 369 -3.47 -12.22 -30.76
CA GLN A 369 -3.54 -10.95 -30.04
C GLN A 369 -2.41 -9.98 -30.45
N THR A 370 -1.18 -10.46 -30.62
CA THR A 370 -0.08 -9.66 -31.19
C THR A 370 -0.41 -9.22 -32.62
N PHE A 371 -0.91 -10.13 -33.45
CA PHE A 371 -1.24 -9.85 -34.85
C PHE A 371 -2.40 -8.88 -35.04
N SER A 372 -3.41 -8.87 -34.15
CA SER A 372 -4.51 -7.89 -34.20
C SER A 372 -4.09 -6.50 -33.71
N ASN A 373 -3.24 -6.41 -32.68
CA ASN A 373 -2.82 -5.14 -32.09
C ASN A 373 -1.68 -4.43 -32.85
N ALA A 374 -0.93 -5.18 -33.66
CA ALA A 374 0.11 -4.67 -34.54
C ALA A 374 -0.30 -3.44 -35.37
N ASP A 375 0.61 -2.51 -35.62
CA ASP A 375 0.54 -1.66 -36.81
C ASP A 375 0.83 -2.48 -38.09
N ALA A 376 0.22 -2.08 -39.20
CA ALA A 376 0.56 -2.58 -40.54
C ALA A 376 2.05 -2.40 -40.91
N LYS A 377 2.82 -1.57 -40.18
CA LYS A 377 4.26 -1.35 -40.37
C LYS A 377 5.14 -2.53 -39.94
N HIS A 378 4.68 -3.41 -39.05
CA HIS A 378 5.47 -4.59 -38.61
C HIS A 378 5.11 -5.88 -39.39
N ILE A 379 4.01 -5.88 -40.15
CA ILE A 379 3.49 -7.05 -40.87
C ILE A 379 4.20 -7.20 -42.23
N ASP A 380 4.55 -8.44 -42.62
CA ASP A 380 5.07 -8.74 -43.96
C ASP A 380 4.07 -8.20 -45.01
N PRO A 381 4.50 -7.43 -46.03
CA PRO A 381 3.63 -6.91 -47.07
C PRO A 381 2.72 -7.95 -47.76
N LYS A 382 3.10 -9.23 -47.76
CA LYS A 382 2.29 -10.36 -48.25
C LYS A 382 1.11 -10.70 -47.33
N ASN A 383 1.28 -10.51 -46.02
CA ASN A 383 0.31 -10.83 -44.97
C ASN A 383 -0.69 -9.68 -44.73
N LEU A 384 -0.44 -8.47 -45.22
CA LEU A 384 -1.32 -7.29 -45.04
C LEU A 384 -2.79 -7.54 -45.40
N LYS A 385 -3.07 -8.37 -46.41
CA LYS A 385 -4.46 -8.74 -46.72
C LYS A 385 -5.08 -9.58 -45.60
N ILE A 386 -4.36 -10.59 -45.11
CA ILE A 386 -4.83 -11.48 -44.03
C ILE A 386 -5.03 -10.68 -42.73
N TYR A 387 -4.16 -9.71 -42.45
CA TYR A 387 -4.30 -8.76 -41.35
C TYR A 387 -5.59 -7.93 -41.47
N ASN A 388 -5.84 -7.30 -42.63
CA ASN A 388 -7.07 -6.54 -42.88
C ASN A 388 -8.34 -7.41 -42.88
N ASP A 389 -8.25 -8.64 -43.39
CA ASP A 389 -9.33 -9.64 -43.36
C ASP A 389 -9.64 -10.05 -41.90
N THR A 390 -8.61 -10.24 -41.06
CA THR A 390 -8.74 -10.59 -39.61
C THR A 390 -9.35 -9.45 -38.79
N LEU A 391 -8.96 -8.21 -39.07
CA LEU A 391 -9.59 -7.01 -38.50
C LEU A 391 -10.95 -6.67 -39.15
N GLY A 392 -11.47 -7.51 -40.06
CA GLY A 392 -12.74 -7.31 -40.76
C GLY A 392 -12.82 -6.00 -41.55
N LEU A 393 -11.68 -5.37 -41.88
CA LEU A 393 -11.61 -4.10 -42.61
C LEU A 393 -11.93 -4.30 -44.10
N SER A 394 -11.59 -5.45 -44.65
CA SER A 394 -11.88 -5.82 -46.04
C SER A 394 -13.37 -5.98 -46.37
N ASN A 395 -14.23 -6.12 -45.35
CA ASN A 395 -15.68 -6.26 -45.50
C ASN A 395 -16.44 -4.92 -45.36
N LEU A 396 -15.74 -3.82 -45.06
CA LEU A 396 -16.36 -2.51 -44.88
C LEU A 396 -16.90 -1.98 -46.21
N LYS A 397 -18.12 -1.42 -46.18
CA LYS A 397 -18.65 -0.63 -47.29
C LYS A 397 -17.83 0.67 -47.36
N THR A 398 -16.90 0.72 -48.30
CA THR A 398 -15.94 1.82 -48.50
C THR A 398 -16.21 2.56 -49.82
N ILE A 399 -15.68 3.77 -49.95
CA ILE A 399 -15.72 4.58 -51.18
C ILE A 399 -14.31 4.79 -51.74
N SER A 400 -14.16 4.80 -53.07
CA SER A 400 -12.84 5.00 -53.67
C SER A 400 -12.33 6.43 -53.46
N LYS A 401 -11.04 6.62 -53.16
CA LYS A 401 -10.46 7.95 -52.86
C LYS A 401 -10.80 9.02 -53.91
N LYS A 402 -10.77 8.67 -55.21
CA LYS A 402 -11.11 9.58 -56.32
C LYS A 402 -12.58 10.00 -56.33
N GLU A 403 -13.47 9.12 -55.90
CA GLU A 403 -14.92 9.33 -55.86
C GLU A 403 -15.31 10.15 -54.63
N LEU A 404 -14.68 9.87 -53.48
CA LEU A 404 -14.81 10.69 -52.27
C LEU A 404 -14.30 12.12 -52.51
N GLU A 405 -13.12 12.28 -53.13
CA GLU A 405 -12.58 13.58 -53.58
C GLU A 405 -13.48 14.33 -54.59
N SER A 406 -14.44 13.63 -55.22
CA SER A 406 -15.47 14.22 -56.06
C SER A 406 -16.68 14.63 -55.22
N ARG A 407 -17.27 13.71 -54.45
CA ARG A 407 -18.47 13.97 -53.63
C ARG A 407 -18.27 15.06 -52.58
N LEU A 408 -17.09 15.16 -51.96
CA LEU A 408 -16.75 16.25 -51.02
C LEU A 408 -16.88 17.68 -51.62
N LYS A 409 -16.90 17.80 -52.95
CA LYS A 409 -17.03 19.07 -53.69
C LYS A 409 -18.45 19.32 -54.23
N SER A 410 -19.26 18.28 -54.42
CA SER A 410 -20.60 18.37 -55.01
C SER A 410 -21.74 18.17 -54.02
N GLU A 411 -21.49 17.46 -52.91
CA GLU A 411 -22.50 17.08 -51.93
C GLU A 411 -22.80 18.25 -50.97
N LEU A 412 -24.08 18.57 -50.79
CA LEU A 412 -24.51 19.66 -49.91
C LEU A 412 -24.61 19.22 -48.43
N ASN A 413 -24.99 17.96 -48.18
CA ASN A 413 -25.08 17.40 -46.83
C ASN A 413 -23.99 16.37 -46.58
N LEU A 414 -22.86 16.84 -46.05
CA LEU A 414 -21.71 15.98 -45.76
C LEU A 414 -21.95 14.95 -44.64
N PHE A 415 -22.91 15.18 -43.72
CA PHE A 415 -23.24 14.18 -42.70
C PHE A 415 -24.00 12.98 -43.30
N GLN A 416 -24.91 13.22 -44.24
CA GLN A 416 -25.62 12.15 -44.94
C GLN A 416 -24.67 11.28 -45.79
N LEU A 417 -23.59 11.87 -46.32
CA LEU A 417 -22.51 11.11 -46.96
C LEU A 417 -21.80 10.14 -46.00
N MET A 418 -21.73 10.45 -44.69
CA MET A 418 -21.17 9.55 -43.67
C MET A 418 -22.13 8.39 -43.36
N GLU A 419 -23.44 8.64 -43.36
CA GLU A 419 -24.48 7.62 -43.15
C GLU A 419 -24.54 6.59 -44.29
N GLU A 420 -24.12 6.97 -45.51
CA GLU A 420 -23.96 6.01 -46.61
C GLU A 420 -22.83 4.99 -46.37
N PHE A 421 -21.83 5.31 -45.56
CA PHE A 421 -20.67 4.45 -45.28
C PHE A 421 -20.46 4.31 -43.76
N PRO A 422 -21.42 3.70 -43.03
CA PRO A 422 -21.58 3.87 -41.58
C PRO A 422 -20.45 3.26 -40.72
N ASP A 423 -19.53 2.50 -41.33
CA ASP A 423 -18.41 1.84 -40.66
C ASP A 423 -17.03 2.26 -41.24
N ASP A 424 -17.00 3.15 -42.25
CA ASP A 424 -15.77 3.60 -42.91
C ASP A 424 -15.19 4.86 -42.24
N VAL A 425 -14.46 4.63 -41.16
CA VAL A 425 -13.80 5.68 -40.36
C VAL A 425 -12.80 6.51 -41.19
N ALA A 426 -12.14 5.94 -42.21
CA ALA A 426 -11.20 6.68 -43.07
C ALA A 426 -11.93 7.65 -44.01
N THR A 427 -13.13 7.29 -44.45
CA THR A 427 -14.05 8.18 -45.16
C THR A 427 -14.63 9.23 -44.22
N HIS A 428 -15.07 8.86 -43.01
CA HIS A 428 -15.55 9.81 -42.00
C HIS A 428 -14.50 10.87 -41.64
N ASP A 429 -13.25 10.45 -41.42
CA ASP A 429 -12.10 11.35 -41.22
C ASP A 429 -11.97 12.40 -42.31
N SER A 430 -12.06 11.96 -43.56
CA SER A 430 -11.91 12.81 -44.75
C SER A 430 -13.07 13.80 -44.88
N ILE A 431 -14.28 13.38 -44.49
CA ILE A 431 -15.48 14.20 -44.48
C ILE A 431 -15.45 15.22 -43.34
N LEU A 432 -15.13 14.79 -42.10
CA LEU A 432 -15.01 15.67 -40.94
C LEU A 432 -13.93 16.74 -41.15
N LYS A 433 -12.78 16.38 -41.74
CA LYS A 433 -11.73 17.35 -42.14
C LYS A 433 -12.19 18.35 -43.20
N GLU A 434 -13.25 18.07 -43.95
CA GLU A 434 -13.88 19.02 -44.87
C GLU A 434 -15.00 19.84 -44.20
N ILE A 435 -15.73 19.26 -43.25
CA ILE A 435 -16.72 19.97 -42.41
C ILE A 435 -16.02 21.01 -41.51
N SER A 436 -14.87 20.67 -40.90
CA SER A 436 -14.04 21.59 -40.09
C SER A 436 -13.61 22.87 -40.85
N LYS A 437 -13.57 22.84 -42.19
CA LYS A 437 -13.31 24.03 -43.03
C LYS A 437 -14.56 24.87 -43.32
N LYS A 438 -15.75 24.29 -43.19
CA LYS A 438 -17.04 24.85 -43.62
C LYS A 438 -17.93 25.30 -42.45
N ASP A 439 -17.86 24.63 -41.30
CA ASP A 439 -18.57 24.94 -40.07
C ASP A 439 -17.56 25.33 -38.97
N THR A 440 -17.41 26.64 -38.73
CA THR A 440 -16.47 27.16 -37.72
C THR A 440 -16.90 26.89 -36.28
N ASN A 441 -18.17 26.58 -36.04
CA ASN A 441 -18.68 26.28 -34.71
C ASN A 441 -18.37 24.82 -34.36
N LEU A 442 -18.54 23.91 -35.32
CA LEU A 442 -18.19 22.51 -35.16
C LEU A 442 -16.69 22.23 -35.28
N LYS A 443 -15.91 23.12 -35.93
CA LYS A 443 -14.46 22.96 -36.12
C LYS A 443 -13.73 22.53 -34.84
N ARG A 444 -13.90 23.25 -33.73
CA ARG A 444 -13.20 22.91 -32.49
C ARG A 444 -13.59 21.51 -31.99
N LEU A 445 -14.86 21.16 -32.09
CA LEU A 445 -15.37 19.84 -31.70
C LEU A 445 -14.78 18.73 -32.59
N ILE A 446 -14.62 18.97 -33.90
CA ILE A 446 -13.96 18.03 -34.82
C ILE A 446 -12.45 17.91 -34.53
N ASP A 447 -11.78 19.04 -34.32
CA ASP A 447 -10.34 19.08 -34.05
C ASP A 447 -10.02 18.42 -32.68
N ASP A 448 -10.89 18.62 -31.67
CA ASP A 448 -10.82 17.92 -30.38
C ASP A 448 -11.10 16.40 -30.55
N TYR A 449 -12.15 15.99 -31.30
CA TYR A 449 -12.41 14.57 -31.61
C TYR A 449 -11.20 13.86 -32.24
N PHE A 450 -10.44 14.55 -33.11
CA PHE A 450 -9.23 13.96 -33.69
C PHE A 450 -8.08 13.77 -32.70
N ARG A 451 -7.97 14.60 -31.64
CA ARG A 451 -7.01 14.41 -30.54
C ARG A 451 -7.47 13.28 -29.63
N GLU A 452 -8.67 13.39 -29.09
CA GLU A 452 -9.25 12.51 -28.05
C GLU A 452 -9.54 11.08 -28.55
N ARG A 453 -9.29 10.81 -29.83
CA ARG A 453 -9.32 9.47 -30.44
C ARG A 453 -7.91 8.82 -30.51
N THR A 454 -6.86 9.47 -30.02
CA THR A 454 -5.48 8.96 -30.03
C THR A 454 -4.76 9.22 -28.69
N ASP A 455 -5.52 9.26 -27.60
CA ASP A 455 -5.16 9.80 -26.28
C ASP A 455 -5.54 8.82 -25.12
N SER A 456 -5.60 9.29 -23.86
CA SER A 456 -5.95 8.56 -22.62
C SER A 456 -7.31 7.81 -22.63
N ALA A 457 -7.44 6.67 -21.93
CA ALA A 457 -8.28 5.56 -22.33
C ALA A 457 -9.74 5.41 -21.81
N TYR A 458 -10.26 5.88 -20.67
CA TYR A 458 -9.93 6.88 -19.63
C TYR A 458 -10.44 8.31 -19.90
N ASN A 459 -10.07 8.98 -20.99
CA ASN A 459 -10.53 10.36 -21.27
C ASN A 459 -12.05 10.45 -21.47
N THR A 460 -12.60 11.66 -21.27
CA THR A 460 -14.03 11.95 -21.41
C THR A 460 -14.22 13.17 -22.29
N TRP A 461 -14.67 12.98 -23.53
CA TRP A 461 -14.84 14.09 -24.47
C TRP A 461 -16.26 14.22 -25.03
N PRO A 462 -16.85 15.42 -25.09
CA PRO A 462 -16.43 16.65 -24.40
C PRO A 462 -16.69 16.55 -22.89
N TYR A 463 -15.79 17.12 -22.07
CA TYR A 463 -15.91 17.16 -20.60
C TYR A 463 -17.19 17.83 -20.04
N ASN A 464 -18.00 18.49 -20.89
CA ASN A 464 -19.38 18.85 -20.57
C ASN A 464 -20.29 18.24 -21.66
N PRO A 465 -21.22 17.32 -21.31
CA PRO A 465 -22.14 16.67 -22.24
C PRO A 465 -23.02 17.61 -23.08
N GLU A 466 -23.38 18.80 -22.56
CA GLU A 466 -24.17 19.81 -23.29
C GLU A 466 -23.48 20.32 -24.56
N LYS A 467 -22.16 20.11 -24.68
CA LYS A 467 -21.34 20.52 -25.83
C LYS A 467 -21.21 19.44 -26.90
N LEU A 468 -21.80 18.25 -26.69
CA LEU A 468 -21.75 17.13 -27.63
C LEU A 468 -22.80 17.32 -28.75
N ASP A 469 -22.32 17.56 -29.97
CA ASP A 469 -23.20 17.65 -31.13
C ASP A 469 -23.55 16.24 -31.66
N LYS A 470 -24.82 15.86 -31.52
CA LYS A 470 -25.32 14.54 -31.95
C LYS A 470 -25.12 14.25 -33.45
N ARG A 471 -24.84 15.24 -34.31
CA ARG A 471 -24.45 15.01 -35.73
C ARG A 471 -23.16 14.18 -35.86
N LEU A 472 -22.30 14.15 -34.84
CA LEU A 472 -21.09 13.33 -34.81
C LEU A 472 -21.34 11.85 -34.47
N SER A 473 -22.56 11.47 -34.05
CA SER A 473 -22.92 10.10 -33.63
C SER A 473 -22.43 9.01 -34.59
N VAL A 474 -22.53 9.23 -35.91
CA VAL A 474 -22.06 8.28 -36.94
C VAL A 474 -20.57 7.98 -36.80
N ALA A 475 -19.72 9.01 -36.73
CA ALA A 475 -18.27 8.84 -36.66
C ALA A 475 -17.81 8.28 -35.31
N ILE A 476 -18.44 8.72 -34.21
CA ILE A 476 -18.13 8.26 -32.86
C ILE A 476 -18.44 6.76 -32.74
N ASN A 477 -19.63 6.32 -33.19
CA ASN A 477 -20.02 4.91 -33.21
C ASN A 477 -19.22 4.05 -34.20
N ALA A 478 -18.82 4.59 -35.35
CA ALA A 478 -17.97 3.90 -36.32
C ALA A 478 -16.54 3.69 -35.79
N ALA A 479 -15.95 4.74 -35.21
CA ALA A 479 -14.65 4.67 -34.55
C ALA A 479 -14.71 3.64 -33.42
N PHE A 480 -15.60 3.80 -32.45
CA PHE A 480 -15.69 2.89 -31.30
C PHE A 480 -15.81 1.41 -31.71
N ARG A 481 -16.70 1.05 -32.66
CA ARG A 481 -16.83 -0.34 -33.15
C ARG A 481 -15.64 -0.84 -33.98
N GLN A 482 -14.81 0.05 -34.53
CA GLN A 482 -13.48 -0.31 -35.04
C GLN A 482 -12.47 -0.52 -33.90
N GLY A 483 -12.57 0.24 -32.80
CA GLY A 483 -11.74 0.11 -31.59
C GLY A 483 -11.94 -1.19 -30.81
N LEU A 484 -13.15 -1.77 -30.85
CA LEU A 484 -13.47 -3.10 -30.30
C LEU A 484 -12.68 -4.28 -30.93
N LYS A 485 -11.75 -4.00 -31.85
CA LYS A 485 -10.89 -4.97 -32.55
C LYS A 485 -9.45 -5.02 -32.02
N TYR A 486 -9.13 -4.15 -31.06
CA TYR A 486 -7.84 -4.00 -30.39
C TYR A 486 -8.05 -4.11 -28.87
N ASP A 487 -7.02 -4.45 -28.11
CA ASP A 487 -7.05 -4.41 -26.62
C ASP A 487 -7.02 -2.97 -26.10
N ALA A 488 -7.57 -2.72 -24.90
CA ALA A 488 -7.82 -1.37 -24.37
C ALA A 488 -6.65 -0.36 -24.41
N GLU A 489 -5.44 -0.82 -24.14
CA GLU A 489 -4.19 -0.02 -24.17
C GLU A 489 -3.85 0.54 -25.56
N ASN A 490 -4.42 -0.01 -26.64
CA ASN A 490 -3.99 0.32 -27.99
C ASN A 490 -4.44 1.73 -28.38
N LYS A 491 -3.56 2.52 -29.01
CA LYS A 491 -3.88 3.88 -29.51
C LYS A 491 -4.99 3.91 -30.59
N LYS A 492 -5.49 2.75 -31.03
CA LYS A 492 -6.68 2.54 -31.89
C LYS A 492 -7.88 1.88 -31.20
N ALA A 493 -7.76 1.46 -29.94
CA ALA A 493 -8.85 0.88 -29.14
C ALA A 493 -9.95 1.90 -28.80
N PHE A 494 -9.55 3.17 -28.84
CA PHE A 494 -10.31 4.40 -28.66
C PHE A 494 -10.83 4.66 -27.24
N CYS A 495 -10.71 5.93 -26.88
CA CYS A 495 -10.13 6.26 -25.59
C CYS A 495 -10.89 7.44 -24.95
N GLY A 496 -10.82 8.63 -25.52
CA GLY A 496 -11.68 9.76 -25.17
C GLY A 496 -13.12 9.67 -25.67
N ILE A 497 -13.47 8.62 -26.44
CA ILE A 497 -14.82 8.43 -27.02
C ILE A 497 -15.65 7.29 -26.39
N THR A 498 -15.06 6.42 -25.57
CA THR A 498 -15.77 5.26 -24.99
C THR A 498 -16.89 5.74 -24.05
N LYS A 499 -16.59 6.68 -23.15
CA LYS A 499 -17.60 7.35 -22.30
C LYS A 499 -18.60 8.18 -23.11
N THR A 500 -18.19 8.73 -24.25
CA THR A 500 -19.02 9.55 -25.16
C THR A 500 -20.13 8.75 -25.85
N ILE A 501 -19.94 7.45 -26.07
CA ILE A 501 -21.00 6.56 -26.59
C ILE A 501 -22.23 6.61 -25.67
N GLY A 502 -22.01 6.58 -24.34
CA GLY A 502 -23.08 6.74 -23.36
C GLY A 502 -23.75 8.13 -23.40
N MET A 503 -22.98 9.20 -23.60
CA MET A 503 -23.51 10.57 -23.69
C MET A 503 -24.42 10.82 -24.91
N LEU A 504 -24.27 10.05 -25.99
CA LEU A 504 -25.13 10.16 -27.18
C LEU A 504 -26.53 9.58 -26.92
N ASP A 505 -26.63 8.50 -26.15
CA ASP A 505 -27.86 7.77 -25.79
C ASP A 505 -28.87 7.59 -26.95
N ASP A 506 -28.37 7.08 -28.09
CA ASP A 506 -29.15 6.86 -29.33
C ASP A 506 -29.08 5.40 -29.84
N ASP A 507 -29.91 5.06 -30.84
CA ASP A 507 -29.98 3.71 -31.43
C ASP A 507 -28.61 3.17 -31.89
N ARG A 508 -27.70 4.05 -32.35
CA ARG A 508 -26.36 3.65 -32.82
C ARG A 508 -25.46 3.34 -31.64
N SER A 509 -25.55 4.14 -30.57
CA SER A 509 -24.90 3.84 -29.29
C SER A 509 -25.38 2.52 -28.70
N MET A 510 -26.67 2.18 -28.77
CA MET A 510 -27.17 0.90 -28.30
C MET A 510 -26.59 -0.30 -29.07
N VAL A 511 -26.51 -0.20 -30.41
CA VAL A 511 -25.83 -1.22 -31.23
C VAL A 511 -24.36 -1.33 -30.85
N SER A 512 -23.66 -0.21 -30.67
CA SER A 512 -22.26 -0.17 -30.23
C SER A 512 -22.03 -0.78 -28.84
N LEU A 513 -22.85 -0.44 -27.84
CA LEU A 513 -22.76 -0.98 -26.49
C LEU A 513 -23.05 -2.49 -26.48
N ARG A 514 -24.06 -2.97 -27.23
CA ARG A 514 -24.31 -4.41 -27.36
C ARG A 514 -23.15 -5.13 -28.06
N GLU A 515 -22.57 -4.54 -29.11
CA GLU A 515 -21.36 -5.09 -29.72
C GLU A 515 -20.17 -5.15 -28.73
N ALA A 516 -19.98 -4.13 -27.89
CA ALA A 516 -18.91 -4.08 -26.89
C ALA A 516 -19.08 -5.15 -25.81
N VAL A 517 -20.29 -5.29 -25.26
CA VAL A 517 -20.65 -6.33 -24.27
C VAL A 517 -20.30 -7.74 -24.76
N HIS A 518 -20.39 -8.01 -26.06
CA HIS A 518 -20.08 -9.32 -26.64
C HIS A 518 -18.62 -9.48 -27.12
N LYS A 519 -17.90 -8.38 -27.43
CA LYS A 519 -16.56 -8.42 -28.05
C LYS A 519 -15.40 -8.17 -27.08
N LEU A 520 -15.56 -7.23 -26.14
CA LEU A 520 -14.53 -6.92 -25.14
C LEU A 520 -14.29 -8.15 -24.24
N LYS A 521 -13.10 -8.26 -23.64
CA LYS A 521 -12.88 -9.24 -22.57
C LYS A 521 -13.62 -8.79 -21.30
N GLN A 522 -13.80 -9.66 -20.31
CA GLN A 522 -14.46 -9.29 -19.05
C GLN A 522 -13.58 -8.38 -18.17
N ASP A 523 -12.26 -8.45 -18.37
CA ASP A 523 -11.16 -7.73 -17.73
C ASP A 523 -10.64 -6.55 -18.58
N ASP A 524 -11.36 -6.15 -19.63
CA ASP A 524 -11.01 -4.99 -20.47
C ASP A 524 -11.56 -3.69 -19.83
N PRO A 525 -10.72 -2.68 -19.50
CA PRO A 525 -11.18 -1.46 -18.84
C PRO A 525 -12.29 -0.68 -19.56
N ARG A 526 -12.48 -0.87 -20.87
CA ARG A 526 -13.61 -0.24 -21.59
C ARG A 526 -14.94 -0.87 -21.23
N MET A 527 -14.95 -2.09 -20.69
CA MET A 527 -16.16 -2.77 -20.21
C MET A 527 -16.79 -2.02 -19.04
N GLU A 528 -15.99 -1.44 -18.14
CA GLU A 528 -16.43 -0.57 -17.04
C GLU A 528 -17.36 0.53 -17.54
N TYR A 529 -16.87 1.34 -18.48
CA TYR A 529 -17.61 2.47 -19.04
C TYR A 529 -18.77 2.06 -19.95
N VAL A 530 -18.72 0.85 -20.53
CA VAL A 530 -19.86 0.25 -21.25
C VAL A 530 -20.97 -0.14 -20.27
N VAL A 531 -20.64 -0.72 -19.11
CA VAL A 531 -21.60 -1.04 -18.06
C VAL A 531 -22.15 0.23 -17.40
N GLU A 532 -21.28 1.18 -17.05
CA GLU A 532 -21.66 2.51 -16.53
C GLU A 532 -22.65 3.23 -17.47
N ALA A 533 -22.36 3.26 -18.77
CA ALA A 533 -23.24 3.86 -19.78
C ALA A 533 -24.60 3.16 -19.87
N LEU A 534 -24.66 1.83 -19.72
CA LEU A 534 -25.91 1.06 -19.74
C LEU A 534 -26.74 1.24 -18.46
N ILE A 535 -26.10 1.48 -17.32
CA ILE A 535 -26.77 1.79 -16.04
C ILE A 535 -27.36 3.21 -16.07
N LYS A 536 -26.62 4.18 -16.65
CA LYS A 536 -27.03 5.60 -16.70
C LYS A 536 -27.91 5.97 -17.91
N SER A 537 -28.07 5.07 -18.88
CA SER A 537 -28.88 5.27 -20.09
C SER A 537 -30.38 5.35 -19.79
N ASN A 538 -31.08 6.23 -20.50
CA ASN A 538 -32.55 6.32 -20.49
C ASN A 538 -33.19 5.58 -21.68
N HIS A 539 -32.38 4.93 -22.52
CA HIS A 539 -32.85 4.25 -23.72
C HIS A 539 -33.56 2.92 -23.41
N SER A 540 -34.63 2.63 -24.15
CA SER A 540 -35.47 1.44 -23.93
C SER A 540 -34.71 0.11 -24.10
N GLU A 541 -33.70 0.07 -24.96
CA GLU A 541 -32.85 -1.11 -25.19
C GLU A 541 -31.83 -1.37 -24.07
N ALA A 542 -31.41 -0.35 -23.31
CA ALA A 542 -30.26 -0.47 -22.39
C ALA A 542 -30.48 -1.55 -21.33
N LYS A 543 -31.71 -1.69 -20.81
CA LYS A 543 -32.09 -2.74 -19.85
C LYS A 543 -32.01 -4.17 -20.39
N SER A 544 -32.06 -4.34 -21.71
CA SER A 544 -31.79 -5.63 -22.38
C SER A 544 -30.29 -5.86 -22.51
N ILE A 545 -29.52 -4.85 -22.90
CA ILE A 545 -28.07 -4.98 -23.11
C ILE A 545 -27.35 -5.20 -21.76
N LEU A 546 -27.83 -4.55 -20.69
CA LEU A 546 -27.37 -4.80 -19.32
C LEU A 546 -27.70 -6.24 -18.86
N ALA A 547 -28.77 -6.85 -19.38
CA ALA A 547 -29.06 -8.27 -19.16
C ALA A 547 -28.08 -9.16 -19.93
N ASP A 548 -27.78 -8.84 -21.20
CA ASP A 548 -26.76 -9.54 -22.00
C ASP A 548 -25.41 -9.55 -21.25
N ALA A 549 -25.02 -8.41 -20.67
CA ALA A 549 -23.81 -8.27 -19.84
C ALA A 549 -23.89 -9.07 -18.52
N ALA A 550 -25.01 -9.00 -17.81
CA ALA A 550 -25.23 -9.76 -16.57
C ALA A 550 -25.11 -11.28 -16.77
N TRP A 551 -25.68 -11.81 -17.84
CA TRP A 551 -25.56 -13.24 -18.21
C TRP A 551 -24.11 -13.63 -18.51
N ARG A 552 -23.37 -12.78 -19.22
CA ARG A 552 -21.98 -13.02 -19.60
C ARG A 552 -21.03 -13.23 -18.42
N THR A 553 -21.35 -12.66 -17.25
CA THR A 553 -20.65 -12.94 -15.98
C THR A 553 -20.52 -14.43 -15.67
N PHE A 554 -21.55 -15.23 -15.99
CA PHE A 554 -21.54 -16.68 -15.80
C PHE A 554 -20.75 -17.43 -16.88
N GLU A 555 -20.68 -16.88 -18.09
CA GLU A 555 -19.92 -17.45 -19.21
C GLU A 555 -18.40 -17.30 -18.99
N THR A 556 -17.98 -16.20 -18.37
CA THR A 556 -16.56 -15.87 -18.13
C THR A 556 -16.01 -16.42 -16.81
N LEU A 557 -16.86 -17.06 -15.99
CA LEU A 557 -16.52 -17.50 -14.64
C LEU A 557 -15.31 -18.45 -14.57
N ASP A 558 -15.13 -19.35 -15.54
CA ASP A 558 -14.02 -20.30 -15.50
C ASP A 558 -12.67 -19.65 -15.88
N ASN A 559 -12.66 -18.61 -16.73
CA ASN A 559 -11.49 -17.76 -16.96
C ASN A 559 -11.14 -16.96 -15.69
N ILE A 560 -12.14 -16.40 -15.02
CA ILE A 560 -11.98 -15.70 -13.73
C ILE A 560 -11.37 -16.61 -12.65
N LYS A 561 -11.80 -17.89 -12.58
CA LYS A 561 -11.18 -18.90 -11.70
C LYS A 561 -9.74 -19.19 -12.08
N GLU A 562 -9.43 -19.37 -13.37
CA GLU A 562 -8.05 -19.63 -13.83
C GLU A 562 -7.13 -18.49 -13.42
N ILE A 563 -7.53 -17.24 -13.69
CA ILE A 563 -6.77 -16.03 -13.31
C ILE A 563 -6.60 -15.95 -11.78
N ARG A 564 -7.66 -16.05 -10.98
CA ARG A 564 -7.55 -15.96 -9.50
C ARG A 564 -6.71 -17.09 -8.91
N ASN A 565 -6.82 -18.31 -9.42
CA ASN A 565 -5.98 -19.44 -9.01
C ASN A 565 -4.51 -19.28 -9.45
N LYS A 566 -4.23 -18.47 -10.48
CA LYS A 566 -2.88 -18.10 -10.90
C LYS A 566 -2.30 -17.06 -9.94
N VAL A 567 -2.99 -15.93 -9.74
CA VAL A 567 -2.57 -14.86 -8.81
C VAL A 567 -2.36 -15.40 -7.39
N GLN A 568 -3.22 -16.29 -6.90
CA GLN A 568 -3.07 -16.91 -5.58
C GLN A 568 -1.84 -17.83 -5.46
N LYS A 569 -1.28 -18.35 -6.57
CA LYS A 569 -0.06 -19.17 -6.58
C LYS A 569 1.22 -18.36 -6.76
N GLU A 570 1.13 -17.25 -7.49
CA GLU A 570 2.26 -16.38 -7.80
C GLU A 570 2.54 -15.34 -6.70
N GLY A 571 1.63 -15.21 -5.73
CA GLY A 571 1.69 -14.13 -4.75
C GLY A 571 1.42 -12.75 -5.38
N PRO A 572 1.54 -11.66 -4.61
CA PRO A 572 1.46 -10.32 -5.14
C PRO A 572 2.71 -10.00 -5.97
N THR A 573 2.53 -9.73 -7.26
CA THR A 573 3.56 -9.24 -8.18
C THR A 573 3.04 -8.01 -8.92
N LEU A 574 3.89 -7.15 -9.49
CA LEU A 574 3.42 -6.02 -10.31
C LEU A 574 2.42 -6.45 -11.40
N ASN A 575 2.74 -7.56 -12.07
CA ASN A 575 1.92 -8.13 -13.15
C ASN A 575 0.53 -8.61 -12.69
N ASN A 576 0.28 -8.70 -11.37
CA ASN A 576 -0.99 -9.24 -10.86
C ASN A 576 -1.64 -8.47 -9.68
N MET A 577 -0.94 -7.56 -8.99
CA MET A 577 -1.49 -6.83 -7.83
C MET A 577 -2.70 -5.95 -8.21
N PHE A 578 -2.70 -5.41 -9.44
CA PHE A 578 -3.80 -4.63 -10.01
C PHE A 578 -4.75 -5.46 -10.90
N THR A 579 -4.80 -6.80 -10.73
CA THR A 579 -5.66 -7.66 -11.58
C THR A 579 -7.14 -7.38 -11.36
N VAL A 580 -7.78 -6.70 -12.31
CA VAL A 580 -9.25 -6.70 -12.41
C VAL A 580 -9.70 -8.03 -12.99
N TYR A 581 -10.34 -8.87 -12.16
CA TYR A 581 -10.85 -10.17 -12.62
C TYR A 581 -12.03 -10.04 -13.60
N THR A 582 -12.92 -9.07 -13.36
CA THR A 582 -14.09 -8.77 -14.21
C THR A 582 -14.74 -7.43 -13.86
N HIS A 583 -15.14 -6.66 -14.88
CA HIS A 583 -16.03 -5.50 -14.74
C HIS A 583 -17.53 -5.87 -14.86
N LEU A 584 -17.87 -7.11 -15.26
CA LEU A 584 -19.27 -7.54 -15.48
C LEU A 584 -20.08 -7.75 -14.19
N ASN A 585 -19.42 -7.82 -13.02
CA ASN A 585 -20.11 -8.02 -11.74
C ASN A 585 -21.08 -6.87 -11.39
N GLU A 586 -20.79 -5.62 -11.80
CA GLU A 586 -21.69 -4.48 -11.61
C GLU A 586 -22.95 -4.62 -12.49
N ALA A 587 -22.81 -5.08 -13.74
CA ALA A 587 -23.96 -5.35 -14.60
C ALA A 587 -24.88 -6.42 -14.02
N LEU A 588 -24.33 -7.47 -13.41
CA LEU A 588 -25.10 -8.48 -12.68
C LEU A 588 -25.79 -7.89 -11.43
N GLN A 589 -25.07 -7.08 -10.65
CA GLN A 589 -25.56 -6.41 -9.45
C GLN A 589 -26.80 -5.55 -9.75
N GLU A 590 -26.69 -4.62 -10.69
CA GLU A 590 -27.78 -3.70 -11.04
C GLU A 590 -28.91 -4.40 -11.80
N ARG A 591 -28.61 -5.42 -12.62
CA ARG A 591 -29.68 -6.15 -13.33
C ARG A 591 -30.53 -7.01 -12.38
N ILE A 592 -29.96 -7.49 -11.27
CA ILE A 592 -30.71 -8.18 -10.20
C ILE A 592 -31.67 -7.21 -9.49
N LEU A 593 -31.30 -5.94 -9.29
CA LEU A 593 -32.13 -4.95 -8.58
C LEU A 593 -33.37 -4.45 -9.35
N ASN A 594 -33.58 -4.83 -10.62
CA ASN A 594 -34.78 -4.47 -11.39
C ASN A 594 -36.07 -5.20 -10.96
N LEU A 595 -35.98 -6.24 -10.11
CA LEU A 595 -37.13 -6.97 -9.53
C LEU A 595 -38.08 -7.66 -10.54
N ASP A 596 -37.59 -8.01 -11.74
CA ASP A 596 -38.39 -8.62 -12.82
C ASP A 596 -38.08 -10.11 -13.08
N ASP A 597 -38.80 -10.74 -14.01
CA ASP A 597 -38.62 -12.15 -14.37
C ASP A 597 -37.18 -12.50 -14.79
N VAL A 598 -36.42 -11.52 -15.33
CA VAL A 598 -35.02 -11.71 -15.72
C VAL A 598 -34.11 -11.60 -14.49
N SER A 599 -34.41 -10.70 -13.55
CA SER A 599 -33.77 -10.69 -12.22
C SER A 599 -33.93 -12.05 -11.53
N VAL A 600 -35.12 -12.65 -11.56
CA VAL A 600 -35.35 -14.01 -11.00
C VAL A 600 -34.53 -15.07 -11.75
N GLN A 601 -34.45 -15.03 -13.09
CA GLN A 601 -33.63 -15.97 -13.86
C GLN A 601 -32.12 -15.84 -13.56
N LEU A 602 -31.61 -14.61 -13.39
CA LEU A 602 -30.22 -14.34 -13.03
C LEU A 602 -29.90 -14.83 -11.61
N ILE A 603 -30.82 -14.64 -10.65
CA ILE A 603 -30.70 -15.20 -9.29
C ILE A 603 -30.68 -16.74 -9.34
N ASN A 604 -31.62 -17.34 -10.07
CA ASN A 604 -31.70 -18.79 -10.24
C ASN A 604 -30.48 -19.37 -10.98
N LYS A 605 -29.76 -18.55 -11.77
CA LYS A 605 -28.46 -18.91 -12.34
C LYS A 605 -27.32 -18.76 -11.34
N LEU A 606 -27.26 -17.65 -10.60
CA LEU A 606 -26.25 -17.36 -9.58
C LEU A 606 -26.21 -18.45 -8.50
N PHE A 607 -27.37 -18.89 -8.02
CA PHE A 607 -27.47 -19.91 -6.98
C PHE A 607 -27.09 -21.34 -7.43
N GLN A 608 -26.96 -21.60 -8.74
CA GLN A 608 -26.31 -22.82 -9.24
C GLN A 608 -24.80 -22.84 -8.90
N TYR A 609 -24.19 -21.66 -8.70
CA TYR A 609 -22.78 -21.48 -8.36
C TYR A 609 -22.58 -21.15 -6.87
N LYS A 610 -23.46 -21.61 -5.98
CA LYS A 610 -23.41 -21.37 -4.52
C LYS A 610 -22.04 -21.65 -3.89
N ASP A 611 -21.35 -22.70 -4.34
CA ASP A 611 -20.03 -23.10 -3.85
C ASP A 611 -18.89 -22.21 -4.39
N HIS A 612 -19.24 -21.18 -5.17
CA HIS A 612 -18.35 -20.22 -5.83
C HIS A 612 -18.81 -18.75 -5.63
N PHE A 613 -19.65 -18.45 -4.63
CA PHE A 613 -20.20 -17.11 -4.43
C PHE A 613 -19.15 -15.99 -4.29
N GLY A 614 -17.96 -16.29 -3.79
CA GLY A 614 -16.84 -15.34 -3.65
C GLY A 614 -16.26 -14.77 -4.96
N TYR A 615 -16.82 -15.12 -6.13
CA TYR A 615 -16.47 -14.54 -7.44
C TYR A 615 -17.44 -13.45 -7.93
N PHE A 616 -18.62 -13.32 -7.32
CA PHE A 616 -19.71 -12.45 -7.82
C PHE A 616 -19.91 -11.15 -7.00
N GLY A 617 -19.00 -10.85 -6.06
CA GLY A 617 -19.06 -9.66 -5.22
C GLY A 617 -20.38 -9.54 -4.44
N MET A 618 -20.96 -8.34 -4.46
CA MET A 618 -22.22 -8.00 -3.76
C MET A 618 -23.49 -8.54 -4.45
N SER A 619 -23.39 -9.07 -5.68
CA SER A 619 -24.55 -9.63 -6.41
C SER A 619 -25.27 -10.73 -5.64
N VAL A 620 -24.55 -11.42 -4.75
CA VAL A 620 -25.06 -12.49 -3.87
C VAL A 620 -25.97 -11.92 -2.78
N GLY A 621 -25.56 -10.86 -2.09
CA GLY A 621 -26.38 -10.14 -1.11
C GLY A 621 -27.60 -9.48 -1.75
N ASN A 622 -27.44 -8.88 -2.94
CA ASN A 622 -28.57 -8.36 -3.70
C ASN A 622 -29.55 -9.47 -4.08
N ALA A 623 -29.08 -10.64 -4.52
CA ALA A 623 -29.93 -11.79 -4.80
C ALA A 623 -30.71 -12.27 -3.56
N PHE A 624 -30.09 -12.31 -2.38
CA PHE A 624 -30.76 -12.63 -1.12
C PHE A 624 -31.85 -11.59 -0.77
N SER A 625 -31.52 -10.30 -0.87
CA SER A 625 -32.46 -9.20 -0.62
C SER A 625 -33.65 -9.21 -1.59
N VAL A 626 -33.43 -9.52 -2.86
CA VAL A 626 -34.49 -9.62 -3.89
C VAL A 626 -35.36 -10.87 -3.68
N CYS A 627 -34.77 -12.03 -3.33
CA CYS A 627 -35.52 -13.21 -2.92
C CYS A 627 -36.45 -12.92 -1.73
N ALA A 628 -35.95 -12.18 -0.74
CA ALA A 628 -36.76 -11.77 0.40
C ALA A 628 -37.81 -10.73 0.03
N TYR A 629 -37.52 -9.79 -0.88
CA TYR A 629 -38.50 -8.81 -1.35
C TYR A 629 -39.68 -9.49 -2.08
N LEU A 630 -39.37 -10.35 -3.05
CA LEU A 630 -40.34 -11.06 -3.90
C LEU A 630 -40.94 -12.32 -3.23
N ASN A 631 -40.40 -12.77 -2.10
CA ASN A 631 -40.80 -13.96 -1.34
C ASN A 631 -40.57 -15.28 -2.12
N ILE A 632 -39.38 -15.42 -2.71
CA ILE A 632 -38.95 -16.56 -3.54
C ILE A 632 -38.51 -17.72 -2.63
N ASN A 633 -39.50 -18.42 -2.06
CA ASN A 633 -39.30 -19.40 -0.99
C ASN A 633 -38.45 -20.64 -1.37
N GLU A 634 -38.25 -20.92 -2.67
CA GLU A 634 -37.41 -22.02 -3.15
C GLU A 634 -35.94 -21.92 -2.72
N HIS A 635 -35.46 -20.71 -2.41
CA HIS A 635 -34.03 -20.46 -2.09
C HIS A 635 -33.72 -20.28 -0.60
N ILE A 636 -34.70 -20.36 0.29
CA ILE A 636 -34.53 -20.15 1.75
C ILE A 636 -33.36 -20.97 2.30
N GLU A 637 -33.25 -22.24 1.89
CA GLU A 637 -32.21 -23.15 2.37
C GLU A 637 -30.82 -22.78 1.81
N ILE A 638 -30.71 -22.09 0.68
CA ILE A 638 -29.42 -21.58 0.16
C ILE A 638 -28.98 -20.35 0.99
N ILE A 639 -29.91 -19.44 1.28
CA ILE A 639 -29.68 -18.25 2.12
C ILE A 639 -29.26 -18.67 3.54
N ALA A 640 -30.02 -19.57 4.16
CA ALA A 640 -29.71 -20.13 5.47
C ALA A 640 -28.32 -20.79 5.51
N ASN A 641 -28.00 -21.60 4.50
CA ASN A 641 -26.69 -22.25 4.45
C ASN A 641 -25.53 -21.27 4.22
N TYR A 642 -25.73 -20.11 3.58
CA TYR A 642 -24.68 -19.08 3.51
C TYR A 642 -24.30 -18.57 4.91
N VAL A 643 -25.31 -18.21 5.73
CA VAL A 643 -25.14 -17.79 7.13
C VAL A 643 -24.51 -18.90 7.99
N ARG A 644 -24.85 -20.18 7.74
CA ARG A 644 -24.20 -21.33 8.40
C ARG A 644 -22.76 -21.61 7.96
N GLN A 645 -22.26 -20.98 6.89
CA GLN A 645 -20.83 -21.03 6.55
C GLN A 645 -20.08 -19.79 7.07
N SER A 646 -20.71 -18.61 7.11
CA SER A 646 -20.07 -17.40 7.67
C SER A 646 -19.66 -17.59 9.13
N SER A 647 -20.45 -18.32 9.93
CA SER A 647 -20.11 -18.66 11.33
C SER A 647 -18.90 -19.57 11.51
N LYS A 648 -18.32 -20.09 10.41
CA LYS A 648 -17.12 -20.95 10.42
C LYS A 648 -15.86 -20.24 9.91
N ILE A 649 -15.96 -18.98 9.49
CA ILE A 649 -14.81 -18.18 9.06
C ILE A 649 -13.89 -17.97 10.27
N LYS A 650 -12.57 -18.03 10.04
CA LYS A 650 -11.53 -17.83 11.05
C LYS A 650 -10.46 -16.90 10.49
N GLY A 651 -9.93 -16.02 11.34
CA GLY A 651 -8.77 -15.20 11.00
C GLY A 651 -7.46 -15.96 11.13
N ARG A 652 -6.40 -15.39 10.54
CA ARG A 652 -5.01 -15.83 10.75
C ARG A 652 -4.48 -15.40 12.12
N ASP A 653 -5.00 -14.29 12.63
CA ASP A 653 -4.51 -13.55 13.80
C ASP A 653 -5.67 -12.79 14.51
N ARG A 654 -5.35 -11.84 15.41
CA ARG A 654 -6.35 -11.02 16.13
C ARG A 654 -6.83 -9.79 15.33
N SER A 655 -6.01 -9.27 14.43
CA SER A 655 -6.31 -8.12 13.55
C SER A 655 -7.19 -8.47 12.35
N ALA A 656 -7.28 -9.75 11.99
CA ALA A 656 -8.10 -10.22 10.87
C ALA A 656 -9.57 -9.76 10.96
N TYR A 657 -10.03 -9.09 9.90
CA TYR A 657 -11.38 -8.57 9.66
C TYR A 657 -11.99 -9.20 8.38
N LEU A 658 -13.29 -9.01 8.14
CA LEU A 658 -13.98 -9.46 6.93
C LEU A 658 -13.90 -8.43 5.79
N ASP A 659 -13.88 -8.91 4.54
CA ASP A 659 -14.02 -8.03 3.38
C ASP A 659 -15.46 -7.47 3.24
N LEU A 660 -15.57 -6.34 2.54
CA LEU A 660 -16.83 -5.63 2.31
C LEU A 660 -17.90 -6.55 1.69
N ASN A 661 -17.50 -7.37 0.73
CA ASN A 661 -18.39 -8.31 0.04
C ASN A 661 -19.01 -9.33 1.02
N THR A 662 -18.20 -9.92 1.91
CA THR A 662 -18.66 -10.90 2.89
C THR A 662 -19.56 -10.24 3.94
N ILE A 663 -19.26 -9.02 4.37
CA ILE A 663 -20.11 -8.25 5.30
C ILE A 663 -21.48 -7.98 4.65
N ILE A 664 -21.52 -7.42 3.45
CA ILE A 664 -22.76 -7.10 2.72
C ILE A 664 -23.58 -8.36 2.44
N ASN A 665 -22.95 -9.41 1.91
CA ASN A 665 -23.60 -10.66 1.58
C ASN A 665 -24.15 -11.37 2.83
N THR A 666 -23.42 -11.37 3.95
CA THR A 666 -23.86 -12.01 5.21
C THR A 666 -24.97 -11.21 5.89
N ALA A 667 -24.90 -9.88 5.87
CA ALA A 667 -25.95 -9.01 6.42
C ALA A 667 -27.27 -9.14 5.65
N GLU A 668 -27.24 -9.11 4.31
CA GLU A 668 -28.46 -9.32 3.52
C GLU A 668 -28.94 -10.78 3.57
N ALA A 669 -28.06 -11.78 3.73
CA ALA A 669 -28.48 -13.15 4.00
C ALA A 669 -29.24 -13.27 5.33
N ALA A 670 -28.74 -12.66 6.41
CA ALA A 670 -29.38 -12.67 7.71
C ALA A 670 -30.73 -11.94 7.70
N LEU A 671 -30.81 -10.77 7.07
CA LEU A 671 -32.06 -10.02 6.88
C LEU A 671 -33.07 -10.77 6.00
N ALA A 672 -32.62 -11.40 4.92
CA ALA A 672 -33.46 -12.17 4.02
C ALA A 672 -34.03 -13.42 4.72
N TRP A 673 -33.18 -14.20 5.39
CA TRP A 673 -33.60 -15.39 6.12
C TRP A 673 -34.56 -15.05 7.26
N ALA A 674 -34.27 -14.00 8.04
CA ALA A 674 -35.15 -13.49 9.08
C ALA A 674 -36.55 -13.08 8.56
N LYS A 675 -36.66 -12.54 7.34
CA LYS A 675 -37.96 -12.25 6.71
C LYS A 675 -38.68 -13.52 6.23
N MET A 676 -37.95 -14.45 5.61
CA MET A 676 -38.54 -15.58 4.86
C MET A 676 -38.83 -16.82 5.72
N ASP A 677 -38.08 -17.06 6.79
CA ASP A 677 -38.24 -18.20 7.70
C ASP A 677 -37.91 -17.77 9.15
N PRO A 678 -38.81 -16.99 9.80
CA PRO A 678 -38.52 -16.32 11.07
C PRO A 678 -38.14 -17.28 12.21
N ASP A 679 -38.80 -18.44 12.30
CA ASP A 679 -38.65 -19.36 13.43
C ASP A 679 -37.29 -20.07 13.42
N ARG A 680 -36.81 -20.52 12.24
CA ARG A 680 -35.45 -21.09 12.13
C ARG A 680 -34.39 -20.00 12.23
N ALA A 681 -34.57 -18.89 11.54
CA ALA A 681 -33.62 -17.77 11.56
C ALA A 681 -33.39 -17.25 12.99
N LYS A 682 -34.44 -17.10 13.80
CA LYS A 682 -34.33 -16.61 15.18
C LYS A 682 -33.43 -17.49 16.05
N LEU A 683 -33.58 -18.81 15.95
CA LEU A 683 -32.82 -19.77 16.75
C LEU A 683 -31.36 -19.83 16.31
N GLU A 684 -31.12 -19.99 15.01
CA GLU A 684 -29.77 -20.18 14.47
C GLU A 684 -28.94 -18.87 14.47
N LEU A 685 -29.54 -17.71 14.17
CA LEU A 685 -28.83 -16.42 14.26
C LEU A 685 -28.42 -16.09 15.70
N LEU A 686 -29.25 -16.44 16.69
CA LEU A 686 -28.90 -16.26 18.10
C LEU A 686 -27.77 -17.20 18.52
N GLU A 687 -27.79 -18.45 18.05
CA GLU A 687 -26.69 -19.40 18.27
C GLU A 687 -25.36 -18.85 17.72
N PHE A 688 -25.34 -18.38 16.46
CA PHE A 688 -24.13 -17.84 15.84
C PHE A 688 -23.67 -16.52 16.48
N TYR A 689 -24.59 -15.63 16.86
CA TYR A 689 -24.28 -14.37 17.57
C TYR A 689 -23.59 -14.62 18.92
N LEU A 690 -23.99 -15.66 19.65
CA LEU A 690 -23.38 -16.07 20.92
C LEU A 690 -22.07 -16.84 20.71
N GLN A 691 -21.96 -17.69 19.68
CA GLN A 691 -20.71 -18.41 19.36
C GLN A 691 -19.54 -17.48 19.06
N MET A 692 -19.79 -16.29 18.49
CA MET A 692 -18.75 -15.31 18.19
C MET A 692 -18.07 -14.73 19.44
N ASP A 693 -18.72 -14.77 20.62
CA ASP A 693 -18.09 -14.37 21.90
C ASP A 693 -17.00 -15.34 22.38
N HIS A 694 -16.72 -16.41 21.62
CA HIS A 694 -15.65 -17.38 21.84
C HIS A 694 -14.67 -17.48 20.65
N SER A 695 -14.71 -16.52 19.71
CA SER A 695 -13.77 -16.44 18.59
C SER A 695 -12.35 -16.11 19.05
N SER A 696 -11.34 -16.68 18.38
CA SER A 696 -9.93 -16.30 18.51
C SER A 696 -9.56 -15.00 17.77
N SER A 697 -10.39 -14.59 16.80
CA SER A 697 -10.18 -13.40 15.96
C SER A 697 -11.31 -12.40 16.22
N PRO A 698 -11.08 -11.36 17.05
CA PRO A 698 -12.14 -10.44 17.47
C PRO A 698 -12.69 -9.56 16.33
N GLY A 699 -11.87 -9.17 15.33
CA GLY A 699 -12.34 -8.41 14.16
C GLY A 699 -13.45 -9.12 13.38
N ILE A 700 -13.14 -10.31 12.85
CA ILE A 700 -14.13 -11.18 12.21
C ILE A 700 -15.34 -11.47 13.13
N ALA A 701 -15.12 -11.62 14.45
CA ALA A 701 -16.22 -11.87 15.38
C ALA A 701 -17.20 -10.69 15.47
N ILE A 702 -16.71 -9.45 15.56
CA ILE A 702 -17.57 -8.27 15.62
C ILE A 702 -18.21 -7.95 14.27
N ASP A 703 -17.52 -8.20 13.14
CA ASP A 703 -18.10 -8.11 11.79
C ASP A 703 -19.28 -9.08 11.63
N LEU A 704 -19.11 -10.35 12.02
CA LEU A 704 -20.16 -11.37 11.94
C LEU A 704 -21.32 -11.06 12.90
N LYS A 705 -21.06 -10.62 14.14
CA LYS A 705 -22.11 -10.19 15.07
C LYS A 705 -22.90 -9.00 14.52
N ALA A 706 -22.27 -8.04 13.85
CA ALA A 706 -22.94 -6.92 13.18
C ALA A 706 -23.83 -7.39 12.00
N CYS A 707 -23.45 -8.45 11.30
CA CYS A 707 -24.29 -9.07 10.27
C CYS A 707 -25.51 -9.80 10.89
N TYR A 708 -25.30 -10.63 11.92
CA TYR A 708 -26.38 -11.42 12.53
C TYR A 708 -27.37 -10.55 13.33
N VAL A 709 -26.90 -9.51 14.02
CA VAL A 709 -27.77 -8.62 14.81
C VAL A 709 -28.80 -7.89 13.94
N ALA A 710 -28.49 -7.60 12.67
CA ALA A 710 -29.44 -7.00 11.74
C ALA A 710 -30.65 -7.90 11.47
N GLY A 711 -30.42 -9.21 11.30
CA GLY A 711 -31.49 -10.21 11.20
C GLY A 711 -32.25 -10.40 12.51
N LEU A 712 -31.55 -10.43 13.65
CA LEU A 712 -32.17 -10.55 14.98
C LEU A 712 -33.03 -9.32 15.33
N LEU A 713 -32.61 -8.10 14.98
CA LEU A 713 -33.38 -6.87 15.16
C LEU A 713 -34.57 -6.74 14.21
N LEU A 714 -34.60 -7.48 13.09
CA LEU A 714 -35.80 -7.61 12.25
C LEU A 714 -36.87 -8.49 12.92
N LEU A 715 -36.45 -9.42 13.78
CA LEU A 715 -37.29 -10.38 14.50
C LEU A 715 -37.70 -9.90 15.90
N GLU A 716 -36.81 -9.18 16.58
CA GLU A 716 -36.99 -8.66 17.95
C GLU A 716 -36.54 -7.18 18.04
N PRO A 717 -37.23 -6.24 17.38
CA PRO A 717 -36.79 -4.84 17.26
C PRO A 717 -36.68 -4.09 18.59
N GLU A 718 -37.36 -4.54 19.64
CA GLU A 718 -37.35 -3.95 20.98
C GLU A 718 -36.32 -4.60 21.94
N ASN A 719 -35.52 -5.56 21.48
CA ASN A 719 -34.55 -6.27 22.31
C ASN A 719 -33.34 -5.37 22.65
N GLN A 720 -33.26 -4.94 23.91
CA GLN A 720 -32.28 -3.94 24.35
C GLN A 720 -30.83 -4.40 24.12
N ASN A 721 -30.50 -5.67 24.34
CA ASN A 721 -29.14 -6.18 24.13
C ASN A 721 -28.69 -6.03 22.67
N TYR A 722 -29.61 -6.23 21.71
CA TYR A 722 -29.33 -6.05 20.29
C TYR A 722 -29.29 -4.56 19.91
N LEU A 723 -30.14 -3.73 20.51
CA LEU A 723 -30.18 -2.28 20.30
C LEU A 723 -28.93 -1.57 20.86
N GLU A 724 -28.42 -2.00 22.01
CA GLU A 724 -27.16 -1.51 22.62
C GLU A 724 -25.96 -1.92 21.75
N PHE A 725 -25.93 -3.15 21.25
CA PHE A 725 -24.88 -3.58 20.33
C PHE A 725 -24.95 -2.84 18.98
N ALA A 726 -26.15 -2.59 18.45
CA ALA A 726 -26.33 -1.75 17.26
C ALA A 726 -25.88 -0.30 17.49
N GLU A 727 -26.14 0.27 18.66
CA GLU A 727 -25.66 1.60 19.05
C GLU A 727 -24.13 1.66 19.12
N ARG A 728 -23.49 0.61 19.65
CA ARG A 728 -22.02 0.44 19.64
C ARG A 728 -21.45 0.40 18.23
N ILE A 729 -22.03 -0.40 17.33
CA ILE A 729 -21.54 -0.51 15.96
C ILE A 729 -21.73 0.80 15.19
N LEU A 730 -22.92 1.42 15.27
CA LEU A 730 -23.21 2.71 14.63
C LEU A 730 -22.49 3.90 15.29
N GLY A 731 -22.03 3.75 16.53
CA GLY A 731 -21.26 4.75 17.25
C GLY A 731 -19.76 4.69 16.96
N ASN A 732 -19.25 3.62 16.36
CA ASN A 732 -17.86 3.58 15.90
C ASN A 732 -17.65 4.57 14.74
N LYS A 733 -16.62 5.40 14.87
CA LYS A 733 -16.26 6.48 13.92
C LYS A 733 -14.88 6.27 13.30
N GLY A 734 -14.58 5.05 12.85
CA GLY A 734 -13.29 4.68 12.26
C GLY A 734 -13.45 3.85 10.99
N ASP A 735 -14.31 4.29 10.09
CA ASP A 735 -14.48 3.78 8.71
C ASP A 735 -14.79 2.26 8.61
N GLN A 736 -15.35 1.69 9.68
CA GLN A 736 -15.65 0.26 9.79
C GLN A 736 -16.95 -0.08 9.04
N VAL A 737 -16.82 -0.66 7.84
CA VAL A 737 -17.94 -1.00 6.93
C VAL A 737 -18.99 -1.98 7.50
N ARG A 738 -18.73 -2.60 8.66
CA ARG A 738 -19.69 -3.47 9.38
C ARG A 738 -21.00 -2.80 9.77
N VAL A 739 -21.08 -1.47 9.76
CA VAL A 739 -22.32 -0.70 10.00
C VAL A 739 -23.43 -1.00 8.97
N TYR A 740 -23.06 -1.47 7.77
CA TYR A 740 -23.96 -1.74 6.65
C TYR A 740 -25.26 -2.46 7.06
N GLY A 741 -25.16 -3.62 7.73
CA GLY A 741 -26.34 -4.44 8.05
C GLY A 741 -27.36 -3.72 8.94
N ILE A 742 -26.88 -2.89 9.87
CA ILE A 742 -27.73 -2.13 10.79
C ILE A 742 -28.34 -0.91 10.08
N ILE A 743 -27.60 -0.25 9.19
CA ILE A 743 -28.14 0.82 8.33
C ILE A 743 -29.26 0.27 7.43
N ARG A 744 -29.06 -0.91 6.83
CA ARG A 744 -30.08 -1.63 6.06
C ARG A 744 -31.32 -1.98 6.89
N TRP A 745 -31.14 -2.38 8.15
CA TRP A 745 -32.26 -2.60 9.08
C TRP A 745 -33.01 -1.31 9.43
N ILE A 746 -32.29 -0.20 9.72
CA ILE A 746 -32.89 1.13 9.96
C ILE A 746 -33.74 1.55 8.75
N LYS A 747 -33.21 1.41 7.53
CA LYS A 747 -33.91 1.70 6.27
C LYS A 747 -35.18 0.85 6.10
N LYS A 748 -35.10 -0.46 6.37
CA LYS A 748 -36.21 -1.41 6.20
C LYS A 748 -37.33 -1.25 7.24
N LEU A 749 -37.03 -0.86 8.49
CA LEU A 749 -38.03 -0.65 9.56
C LEU A 749 -38.32 0.83 9.92
N LYS A 750 -37.62 1.79 9.32
CA LYS A 750 -37.73 3.25 9.62
C LYS A 750 -37.47 3.60 11.09
N VAL A 751 -36.39 3.04 11.65
CA VAL A 751 -36.03 3.16 13.07
C VAL A 751 -35.46 4.55 13.42
N GLN A 752 -36.31 5.41 13.98
CA GLN A 752 -35.94 6.80 14.29
C GLN A 752 -34.86 6.95 15.40
N LYS A 753 -34.70 5.97 16.31
CA LYS A 753 -33.72 6.03 17.42
C LYS A 753 -32.31 6.42 16.94
N PHE A 754 -31.90 5.86 15.81
CA PHE A 754 -30.53 5.95 15.32
C PHE A 754 -30.29 7.02 14.25
N LYS A 755 -31.28 7.87 13.93
CA LYS A 755 -31.20 8.89 12.86
C LYS A 755 -29.89 9.71 12.94
N ASN A 756 -29.49 10.14 14.13
CA ASN A 756 -28.33 11.01 14.31
C ASN A 756 -26.98 10.30 14.07
N HIS A 757 -26.92 8.96 14.15
CA HIS A 757 -25.70 8.22 13.81
C HIS A 757 -25.44 8.23 12.30
N LEU A 758 -26.51 8.14 11.49
CA LEU A 758 -26.41 8.18 10.02
C LEU A 758 -25.68 9.44 9.53
N TRP A 759 -25.83 10.57 10.24
CA TRP A 759 -25.15 11.82 9.87
C TRP A 759 -23.62 11.69 9.83
N TYR A 760 -23.01 10.91 10.73
CA TYR A 760 -21.57 10.63 10.62
C TYR A 760 -21.28 9.72 9.43
N HIS A 761 -22.07 8.66 9.24
CA HIS A 761 -21.89 7.69 8.15
C HIS A 761 -22.13 8.27 6.74
N ILE A 762 -22.64 9.50 6.63
CA ILE A 762 -22.84 10.25 5.39
C ILE A 762 -21.64 11.18 5.06
N TYR A 763 -20.75 11.48 6.03
CA TYR A 763 -19.68 12.48 5.86
C TYR A 763 -18.34 12.11 6.53
N ALA A 764 -18.04 10.82 6.75
CA ALA A 764 -16.77 10.42 7.38
C ALA A 764 -15.55 10.69 6.48
N ASP A 765 -15.57 10.17 5.25
CA ASP A 765 -14.59 10.46 4.20
C ASP A 765 -15.31 11.01 2.95
N PRO A 766 -15.04 12.26 2.53
CA PRO A 766 -15.63 12.87 1.34
C PRO A 766 -14.81 12.64 0.04
N ASP A 767 -13.59 12.10 0.11
CA ASP A 767 -12.69 11.94 -1.06
C ASP A 767 -11.66 10.80 -0.86
N PRO A 768 -12.12 9.52 -0.79
CA PRO A 768 -11.28 8.38 -0.42
C PRO A 768 -10.21 8.07 -1.48
N MET A 769 -8.97 8.45 -1.21
CA MET A 769 -7.85 8.34 -2.18
C MET A 769 -7.46 6.90 -2.58
N VAL A 770 -7.79 5.89 -1.75
CA VAL A 770 -7.34 4.49 -1.95
C VAL A 770 -8.46 3.48 -1.68
N ASP A 771 -9.33 3.71 -0.69
CA ASP A 771 -10.31 2.71 -0.24
C ASP A 771 -11.76 3.17 -0.42
N TYR A 772 -12.30 2.89 -1.61
CA TYR A 772 -13.67 3.19 -1.97
C TYR A 772 -14.73 2.36 -1.23
N SER A 773 -14.36 1.43 -0.33
CA SER A 773 -15.34 0.63 0.43
C SER A 773 -16.30 1.46 1.28
N TRP A 774 -15.89 2.68 1.63
CA TRP A 774 -16.73 3.64 2.35
C TRP A 774 -17.93 4.17 1.52
N THR A 775 -17.78 4.31 0.20
CA THR A 775 -18.84 4.89 -0.67
C THR A 775 -20.15 4.10 -0.60
N HIS A 776 -20.06 2.76 -0.47
CA HIS A 776 -21.22 1.88 -0.29
C HIS A 776 -21.94 2.10 1.06
N ILE A 777 -21.21 2.54 2.09
CA ILE A 777 -21.77 2.89 3.41
C ILE A 777 -22.48 4.24 3.33
N GLU A 778 -21.84 5.23 2.70
CA GLU A 778 -22.42 6.56 2.49
C GLU A 778 -23.75 6.50 1.74
N VAL A 779 -23.79 5.77 0.61
CA VAL A 779 -25.00 5.60 -0.21
C VAL A 779 -26.15 5.00 0.61
N GLU A 780 -25.91 3.90 1.34
CA GLU A 780 -26.96 3.30 2.16
C GLU A 780 -27.33 4.15 3.40
N ALA A 781 -26.41 4.96 3.92
CA ALA A 781 -26.69 5.90 5.01
C ALA A 781 -27.57 7.07 4.53
N ARG A 782 -27.31 7.63 3.33
CA ARG A 782 -28.19 8.62 2.68
C ARG A 782 -29.56 8.02 2.39
N ASP A 783 -29.62 6.82 1.83
CA ASP A 783 -30.88 6.10 1.55
C ASP A 783 -31.69 5.80 2.83
N ALA A 784 -31.01 5.43 3.92
CA ALA A 784 -31.64 5.26 5.24
C ALA A 784 -32.14 6.60 5.81
N TRP A 785 -31.39 7.69 5.62
CA TRP A 785 -31.81 9.04 6.01
C TRP A 785 -33.07 9.46 5.25
N ILE A 786 -33.07 9.38 3.92
CA ILE A 786 -34.24 9.67 3.06
C ILE A 786 -35.45 8.83 3.48
N ALA A 787 -35.25 7.55 3.80
CA ALA A 787 -36.32 6.67 4.29
C ALA A 787 -36.90 7.10 5.67
N LEU A 788 -36.11 7.78 6.51
CA LEU A 788 -36.52 8.30 7.82
C LEU A 788 -37.10 9.73 7.78
N THR A 789 -36.64 10.59 6.87
CA THR A 789 -36.95 12.02 6.82
C THR A 789 -37.93 12.40 5.71
N GLY A 790 -37.85 11.75 4.54
CA GLY A 790 -38.45 12.23 3.30
C GLY A 790 -37.68 13.35 2.60
N GLU A 791 -36.47 13.66 3.05
CA GLU A 791 -35.60 14.74 2.55
C GLU A 791 -34.16 14.23 2.39
N ASP A 792 -33.47 14.62 1.32
CA ASP A 792 -32.08 14.28 1.09
C ASP A 792 -31.15 14.88 2.17
N ALA A 793 -30.09 14.16 2.54
CA ALA A 793 -29.00 14.75 3.31
C ALA A 793 -28.17 15.67 2.41
N PRO A 794 -27.74 16.87 2.85
CA PRO A 794 -26.99 17.82 2.03
C PRO A 794 -25.81 17.19 1.26
N GLU A 795 -25.58 17.64 0.04
CA GLU A 795 -24.36 17.33 -0.72
C GLU A 795 -23.14 17.94 -0.04
N PHE A 796 -21.98 17.26 -0.13
CA PHE A 796 -20.74 17.77 0.46
C PHE A 796 -20.21 18.98 -0.34
N ASN A 797 -19.98 20.09 0.35
CA ASN A 797 -19.55 21.33 -0.30
C ASN A 797 -18.01 21.46 -0.39
N GLY A 798 -17.43 20.83 -1.42
CA GLY A 798 -15.98 20.80 -1.66
C GLY A 798 -15.28 22.16 -1.84
N SER A 799 -15.99 23.29 -1.93
CA SER A 799 -15.44 24.61 -2.28
C SER A 799 -14.44 25.20 -1.26
N ASP A 800 -14.41 24.70 -0.02
CA ASP A 800 -13.36 24.98 0.97
C ASP A 800 -13.09 23.74 1.85
N GLN A 801 -13.07 22.53 1.27
CA GLN A 801 -13.02 21.26 2.04
C GLN A 801 -11.87 21.18 3.05
N TYR A 802 -10.72 21.77 2.72
CA TYR A 802 -9.53 21.84 3.57
C TYR A 802 -9.52 23.03 4.55
N ALA A 803 -10.67 23.66 4.83
CA ALA A 803 -10.85 24.83 5.70
C ALA A 803 -9.85 25.99 5.43
N SER A 804 -9.40 26.11 4.19
CA SER A 804 -8.27 26.96 3.80
C SER A 804 -8.65 28.44 3.70
N ALA A 805 -9.91 28.77 3.38
CA ALA A 805 -10.43 30.13 3.52
C ALA A 805 -10.64 30.49 5.00
N LEU A 806 -11.06 29.54 5.84
CA LEU A 806 -11.24 29.77 7.29
C LEU A 806 -9.95 30.13 8.02
N SER A 807 -8.79 29.62 7.57
CA SER A 807 -7.48 30.00 8.13
C SER A 807 -7.25 31.52 8.16
N LYS A 808 -7.83 32.26 7.19
CA LYS A 808 -7.75 33.72 7.05
C LYS A 808 -8.72 34.48 7.97
N ASN A 809 -9.74 33.80 8.49
CA ASN A 809 -10.67 34.33 9.48
C ASN A 809 -10.93 33.31 10.60
N LYS A 810 -9.87 33.03 11.38
CA LYS A 810 -9.81 31.95 12.37
C LYS A 810 -10.92 31.92 13.44
N SER A 811 -11.68 32.99 13.62
CA SER A 811 -12.85 32.99 14.53
C SER A 811 -13.97 32.03 14.12
N LEU A 812 -13.98 31.58 12.86
CA LEU A 812 -14.96 30.64 12.32
C LEU A 812 -14.52 29.16 12.45
N LEU A 813 -13.25 28.90 12.78
CA LEU A 813 -12.73 27.52 12.92
C LEU A 813 -13.45 26.67 13.99
N PRO A 814 -13.91 27.20 15.15
CA PRO A 814 -14.63 26.38 16.12
C PRO A 814 -15.99 25.89 15.59
N GLU A 815 -16.73 26.76 14.91
CA GLU A 815 -18.05 26.43 14.35
C GLU A 815 -17.94 25.39 13.23
N ALA A 816 -16.86 25.43 12.44
CA ALA A 816 -16.57 24.46 11.40
C ALA A 816 -16.44 23.00 11.88
N ILE A 817 -16.15 22.76 13.16
CA ILE A 817 -16.16 21.41 13.78
C ILE A 817 -17.54 20.75 13.69
N LEU A 818 -18.61 21.56 13.60
CA LEU A 818 -20.00 21.10 13.53
C LEU A 818 -20.54 20.93 12.10
N HIS A 819 -19.72 21.21 11.08
CA HIS A 819 -20.13 21.29 9.68
C HIS A 819 -19.39 20.29 8.77
N PRO A 820 -19.53 18.96 9.00
CA PRO A 820 -18.89 17.93 8.18
C PRO A 820 -19.45 17.89 6.75
N GLU A 821 -20.64 18.45 6.48
CA GLU A 821 -21.18 18.62 5.13
C GLU A 821 -20.43 19.67 4.28
N LYS A 822 -19.39 20.31 4.84
CA LYS A 822 -18.66 21.41 4.22
C LYS A 822 -17.15 21.38 4.44
N TYR A 823 -16.68 20.71 5.50
CA TYR A 823 -15.28 20.70 5.88
C TYR A 823 -14.80 19.30 6.28
N SER A 824 -13.64 18.88 5.77
CA SER A 824 -12.94 17.72 6.28
C SER A 824 -12.47 18.00 7.71
N ILE A 825 -12.95 17.20 8.66
CA ILE A 825 -12.79 17.47 10.09
C ILE A 825 -11.32 17.46 10.56
N GLN A 826 -10.50 16.57 9.97
CA GLN A 826 -9.04 16.55 10.13
C GLN A 826 -8.43 17.93 9.82
N HIS A 827 -8.81 18.53 8.69
CA HIS A 827 -8.29 19.81 8.24
C HIS A 827 -8.78 20.99 9.10
N VAL A 828 -10.00 20.93 9.65
CA VAL A 828 -10.46 21.93 10.62
C VAL A 828 -9.56 21.93 11.86
N PHE A 829 -9.28 20.76 12.43
CA PHE A 829 -8.40 20.65 13.60
C PHE A 829 -6.94 20.99 13.27
N GLU A 830 -6.42 20.57 12.11
CA GLU A 830 -5.10 20.95 11.64
C GLU A 830 -4.96 22.48 11.56
N LYS A 831 -5.91 23.17 10.94
CA LYS A 831 -5.85 24.64 10.79
C LYS A 831 -6.01 25.36 12.14
N ILE A 832 -6.67 24.76 13.14
CA ILE A 832 -6.67 25.23 14.54
C ILE A 832 -5.27 25.07 15.17
N ARG A 833 -4.61 23.91 14.98
CA ARG A 833 -3.23 23.63 15.43
C ARG A 833 -2.23 24.60 14.81
N GLU A 834 -2.20 24.72 13.49
CA GLU A 834 -1.26 25.56 12.74
C GLU A 834 -1.39 27.05 13.11
N THR A 835 -2.62 27.58 13.12
CA THR A 835 -2.88 28.98 13.49
C THR A 835 -2.75 29.25 14.99
N LYS A 836 -2.49 28.20 15.79
CA LYS A 836 -2.39 28.18 17.25
C LYS A 836 -3.58 28.88 17.91
N TYR A 837 -4.77 28.67 17.36
CA TYR A 837 -5.97 29.40 17.77
C TYR A 837 -6.54 28.83 19.07
N LYS A 838 -6.56 29.67 20.12
CA LYS A 838 -7.15 29.32 21.42
C LYS A 838 -8.51 29.98 21.58
N HIS A 839 -9.54 29.18 21.85
CA HIS A 839 -10.90 29.67 22.11
C HIS A 839 -11.72 28.61 22.85
N GLU A 840 -12.59 29.02 23.79
CA GLU A 840 -13.43 28.09 24.58
C GLU A 840 -14.31 27.21 23.68
N ASP A 841 -14.79 27.74 22.56
CA ASP A 841 -15.62 26.98 21.62
C ASP A 841 -14.88 25.82 20.94
N VAL A 842 -13.54 25.88 20.80
CA VAL A 842 -12.75 24.72 20.32
C VAL A 842 -12.83 23.58 21.33
N ILE A 843 -12.82 23.90 22.63
CA ILE A 843 -13.01 22.93 23.70
C ILE A 843 -14.47 22.43 23.71
N ARG A 844 -15.45 23.35 23.62
CA ARG A 844 -16.89 23.03 23.66
C ARG A 844 -17.36 22.12 22.52
N TYR A 845 -16.75 22.23 21.34
CA TYR A 845 -17.13 21.44 20.16
C TYR A 845 -16.16 20.27 19.90
N GLY A 846 -14.85 20.51 19.97
CA GLY A 846 -13.83 19.48 19.74
C GLY A 846 -13.75 18.44 20.86
N GLY A 847 -13.99 18.84 22.11
CA GLY A 847 -13.98 17.93 23.26
C GLY A 847 -15.02 16.82 23.13
N PRO A 848 -16.32 17.12 23.01
CA PRO A 848 -17.36 16.12 22.77
C PRO A 848 -17.14 15.33 21.47
N TRP A 849 -16.65 15.97 20.40
CA TRP A 849 -16.35 15.26 19.15
C TRP A 849 -15.32 14.14 19.36
N LEU A 850 -14.24 14.42 20.12
CA LEU A 850 -13.18 13.45 20.42
C LEU A 850 -13.65 12.34 21.38
N VAL A 851 -14.49 12.68 22.36
CA VAL A 851 -15.14 11.70 23.25
C VAL A 851 -15.94 10.68 22.41
N GLU A 852 -16.73 11.16 21.44
CA GLU A 852 -17.52 10.29 20.57
C GLU A 852 -16.68 9.53 19.53
N SER A 853 -15.62 10.11 18.96
CA SER A 853 -14.78 9.39 17.99
C SER A 853 -13.95 8.28 18.62
N LEU A 854 -13.56 8.42 19.90
CA LEU A 854 -12.84 7.38 20.63
C LEU A 854 -13.76 6.42 21.40
N ARG A 855 -15.08 6.63 21.43
CA ARG A 855 -16.02 5.84 22.28
C ARG A 855 -15.97 4.33 22.06
N TYR A 856 -15.69 3.90 20.82
CA TYR A 856 -15.64 2.50 20.40
C TYR A 856 -14.37 2.17 19.60
N SER A 857 -13.26 2.87 19.83
CA SER A 857 -12.02 2.69 19.05
C SER A 857 -11.32 1.34 19.25
N MET A 858 -11.62 0.62 20.34
CA MET A 858 -11.15 -0.76 20.59
C MET A 858 -11.78 -1.80 19.63
N ASP A 859 -12.75 -1.38 18.82
CA ASP A 859 -13.40 -2.21 17.79
C ASP A 859 -12.76 -2.04 16.40
N GLU A 860 -11.70 -1.25 16.25
CA GLU A 860 -11.06 -0.97 14.96
C GLU A 860 -9.93 -1.95 14.66
N TYR A 861 -10.19 -2.87 13.72
CA TYR A 861 -9.25 -3.94 13.33
C TYR A 861 -8.70 -3.77 11.90
N LYS A 862 -9.42 -3.04 11.05
CA LYS A 862 -8.93 -2.52 9.77
C LYS A 862 -8.03 -1.31 10.05
N TYR A 863 -6.95 -1.14 9.28
CA TYR A 863 -6.03 0.00 9.36
C TYR A 863 -6.80 1.31 9.11
N SER A 864 -7.19 2.04 10.17
CA SER A 864 -8.10 3.18 10.11
C SER A 864 -7.37 4.53 10.05
N GLY A 865 -7.97 5.50 9.35
CA GLY A 865 -7.41 6.83 9.10
C GLY A 865 -7.43 7.76 10.32
N SER A 866 -6.82 7.35 11.44
CA SER A 866 -6.84 8.05 12.74
C SER A 866 -6.23 9.46 12.77
N TYR A 867 -5.85 10.01 11.62
CA TYR A 867 -5.33 11.36 11.43
C TYR A 867 -6.28 12.45 11.98
N ASP A 868 -7.60 12.24 11.86
CA ASP A 868 -8.64 13.14 12.38
C ASP A 868 -8.53 13.31 13.91
N ARG A 869 -8.40 12.19 14.64
CA ARG A 869 -8.24 12.11 16.09
C ARG A 869 -6.90 12.67 16.52
N TRP A 870 -5.82 12.37 15.79
CA TRP A 870 -4.50 12.92 16.07
C TRP A 870 -4.45 14.44 15.91
N GLU A 871 -5.04 15.00 14.85
CA GLU A 871 -5.15 16.45 14.69
C GLU A 871 -6.10 17.07 15.75
N ALA A 872 -7.22 16.41 16.09
CA ALA A 872 -8.10 16.85 17.17
C ALA A 872 -7.39 16.91 18.53
N ILE A 873 -6.62 15.88 18.89
CA ILE A 873 -5.85 15.83 20.14
C ILE A 873 -4.79 16.93 20.14
N LYS A 874 -4.09 17.18 19.03
CA LYS A 874 -3.13 18.31 18.90
C LYS A 874 -3.82 19.68 19.03
N ALA A 875 -4.98 19.84 18.40
CA ALA A 875 -5.78 21.08 18.43
C ALA A 875 -6.39 21.36 19.82
N LEU A 876 -6.70 20.32 20.58
CA LEU A 876 -7.14 20.39 21.98
C LEU A 876 -5.97 20.58 22.95
N PHE A 877 -4.82 19.94 22.71
CA PHE A 877 -3.59 20.11 23.51
C PHE A 877 -3.16 21.58 23.60
N ILE A 878 -3.22 22.32 22.48
CA ILE A 878 -2.88 23.75 22.50
C ILE A 878 -3.89 24.60 23.30
N GLN A 879 -5.10 24.13 23.62
CA GLN A 879 -6.04 24.85 24.48
C GLN A 879 -5.60 24.79 25.96
N GLY A 880 -5.04 23.66 26.41
CA GLY A 880 -4.60 23.43 27.79
C GLY A 880 -5.68 22.85 28.69
N GLN A 881 -5.48 22.97 30.03
CA GLN A 881 -6.22 22.29 31.11
C GLN A 881 -7.75 22.21 30.96
N GLY A 882 -8.40 23.17 30.30
CA GLY A 882 -9.85 23.15 30.04
C GLY A 882 -10.34 21.92 29.26
N VAL A 883 -9.47 21.18 28.57
CA VAL A 883 -9.82 19.93 27.87
C VAL A 883 -9.82 18.70 28.77
N TYR A 884 -9.20 18.76 29.96
CA TYR A 884 -9.07 17.59 30.86
C TYR A 884 -10.40 16.89 31.21
N PRO A 885 -11.55 17.57 31.39
CA PRO A 885 -12.81 16.89 31.68
C PRO A 885 -13.22 15.88 30.59
N TYR A 886 -12.98 16.22 29.31
CA TYR A 886 -13.27 15.35 28.17
C TYR A 886 -12.27 14.19 28.05
N PHE A 887 -10.99 14.44 28.34
CA PHE A 887 -9.97 13.39 28.38
C PHE A 887 -10.27 12.38 29.53
N LEU A 888 -10.72 12.86 30.70
CA LEU A 888 -11.22 12.01 31.78
C LEU A 888 -12.57 11.32 31.48
N GLU A 889 -13.32 11.78 30.48
CA GLU A 889 -14.51 11.07 29.99
C GLU A 889 -14.09 9.85 29.17
N ILE A 890 -13.14 10.00 28.25
CA ILE A 890 -12.57 8.92 27.43
C ILE A 890 -12.00 7.77 28.29
N PHE A 891 -11.38 8.09 29.43
CA PHE A 891 -10.88 7.07 30.37
C PHE A 891 -11.99 6.18 30.98
N LYS A 892 -13.24 6.65 30.99
CA LYS A 892 -14.41 5.92 31.51
C LYS A 892 -15.14 5.13 30.42
N LEU A 893 -14.75 5.27 29.15
CA LEU A 893 -15.40 4.58 28.03
C LEU A 893 -14.89 3.13 27.95
N PRO A 894 -15.78 2.11 28.05
CA PRO A 894 -15.39 0.71 28.13
C PRO A 894 -14.89 0.12 26.80
N TYR A 895 -15.12 0.83 25.69
CA TYR A 895 -14.71 0.42 24.34
C TYR A 895 -13.77 1.43 23.66
N ALA A 896 -13.26 2.42 24.40
CA ALA A 896 -12.13 3.22 23.96
C ALA A 896 -10.83 2.43 24.16
N ASP A 897 -9.98 2.36 23.14
CA ASP A 897 -8.75 1.57 23.21
C ASP A 897 -7.76 2.09 24.28
N SER A 898 -6.91 1.20 24.78
CA SER A 898 -5.95 1.50 25.84
C SER A 898 -4.80 2.39 25.36
N SER A 899 -4.39 2.26 24.10
CA SER A 899 -3.37 3.12 23.47
C SER A 899 -3.75 4.61 23.58
N TRP A 900 -4.95 4.97 23.12
CA TRP A 900 -5.51 6.32 23.26
C TRP A 900 -5.56 6.81 24.70
N LYS A 901 -5.85 5.93 25.67
CA LYS A 901 -5.85 6.29 27.11
C LYS A 901 -4.43 6.60 27.58
N THR A 902 -3.43 5.80 27.20
CA THR A 902 -2.00 6.01 27.50
C THR A 902 -1.49 7.31 26.87
N TYR A 903 -1.74 7.58 25.59
CA TYR A 903 -1.37 8.84 24.93
C TYR A 903 -1.98 10.06 25.65
N LEU A 904 -3.28 10.03 25.95
CA LEU A 904 -3.97 11.14 26.63
C LEU A 904 -3.41 11.40 28.05
N LEU A 905 -2.95 10.38 28.78
CA LEU A 905 -2.25 10.55 30.06
C LEU A 905 -0.92 11.30 29.88
N GLN A 906 -0.12 10.93 28.87
CA GLN A 906 1.13 11.63 28.54
C GLN A 906 0.88 13.11 28.16
N PHE A 907 -0.10 13.36 27.29
CA PHE A 907 -0.54 14.71 26.93
C PHE A 907 -0.92 15.54 28.16
N MET A 908 -1.72 15.00 29.08
CA MET A 908 -2.10 15.69 30.31
C MET A 908 -0.91 15.97 31.23
N ARG A 909 0.08 15.07 31.31
CA ARG A 909 1.28 15.27 32.15
C ARG A 909 2.13 16.43 31.64
N VAL A 910 2.27 16.60 30.32
CA VAL A 910 3.11 17.66 29.72
C VAL A 910 2.38 18.97 29.40
N MET A 911 1.04 19.01 29.45
CA MET A 911 0.25 20.26 29.35
C MET A 911 0.50 21.24 30.51
N GLU A 912 1.05 20.78 31.64
CA GLU A 912 1.30 21.62 32.82
C GLU A 912 2.77 21.61 33.28
N PRO A 913 3.31 22.78 33.70
CA PRO A 913 4.61 22.84 34.35
C PRO A 913 4.62 22.04 35.67
N GLU A 914 5.39 20.96 35.71
CA GLU A 914 5.51 20.04 36.86
C GLU A 914 5.78 20.78 38.19
N SER A 915 6.58 21.85 38.17
CA SER A 915 6.90 22.64 39.35
C SER A 915 5.68 23.24 40.06
N LEU A 916 4.57 23.51 39.35
CA LEU A 916 3.33 24.01 39.95
C LEU A 916 2.61 22.95 40.78
N LYS A 917 2.69 21.68 40.35
CA LYS A 917 2.10 20.54 41.06
C LYS A 917 2.92 20.19 42.28
N TRP A 918 4.25 20.10 42.14
CA TRP A 918 5.16 19.96 43.29
C TRP A 918 4.94 21.06 44.33
N LYS A 919 4.88 22.34 43.93
CA LYS A 919 4.64 23.45 44.87
C LYS A 919 3.32 23.31 45.62
N LYS A 920 2.25 22.82 44.98
CA LYS A 920 0.98 22.49 45.64
C LYS A 920 1.17 21.31 46.62
N VAL A 921 1.64 20.14 46.17
CA VAL A 921 1.77 18.90 47.00
C VAL A 921 2.65 19.11 48.22
N LEU A 922 3.76 19.85 48.11
CA LEU A 922 4.66 20.13 49.23
C LEU A 922 3.94 20.83 50.39
N THR A 923 2.96 21.68 50.09
CA THR A 923 2.15 22.43 51.09
C THR A 923 0.89 21.70 51.58
N MET A 924 0.51 20.56 50.98
CA MET A 924 -0.71 19.84 51.35
C MET A 924 -0.55 19.03 52.65
N ASP A 925 -1.65 18.89 53.37
CA ASP A 925 -1.80 18.01 54.54
C ASP A 925 -2.31 16.60 54.16
N GLU A 926 -2.22 15.68 55.11
CA GLU A 926 -2.59 14.27 54.96
C GLU A 926 -4.05 14.06 54.52
N ALA A 927 -4.99 14.83 55.09
CA ALA A 927 -6.42 14.68 54.83
C ALA A 927 -6.81 15.21 53.44
N GLN A 928 -6.21 16.32 53.01
CA GLN A 928 -6.32 16.83 51.65
C GLN A 928 -5.84 15.79 50.63
N ILE A 929 -4.71 15.13 50.89
CA ILE A 929 -4.12 14.17 49.97
C ILE A 929 -4.93 12.86 49.92
N LYS A 930 -5.39 12.36 51.08
CA LYS A 930 -6.28 11.18 51.14
C LYS A 930 -7.54 11.41 50.30
N LEU A 931 -8.20 12.57 50.46
CA LEU A 931 -9.38 12.94 49.67
C LEU A 931 -9.12 12.94 48.16
N ILE A 932 -8.01 13.55 47.70
CA ILE A 932 -7.68 13.65 46.27
C ILE A 932 -7.23 12.30 45.69
N LEU A 933 -6.60 11.42 46.48
CA LEU A 933 -6.27 10.06 46.04
C LEU A 933 -7.50 9.16 45.96
N GLU A 934 -8.48 9.35 46.84
CA GLU A 934 -9.75 8.62 46.78
C GLU A 934 -10.60 9.11 45.58
N GLU A 935 -10.76 10.41 45.38
CA GLU A 935 -11.48 11.01 44.25
C GLU A 935 -10.64 12.08 43.49
N PRO A 936 -9.82 11.68 42.50
CA PRO A 936 -8.97 12.62 41.75
C PRO A 936 -9.78 13.54 40.84
N THR A 937 -9.70 14.84 41.10
CA THR A 937 -10.15 15.89 40.17
C THR A 937 -9.30 15.90 38.88
N PRO A 938 -9.80 16.45 37.75
CA PRO A 938 -9.05 16.55 36.48
C PRO A 938 -7.58 17.00 36.63
N ASP A 939 -7.34 18.09 37.36
CA ASP A 939 -6.02 18.64 37.67
C ASP A 939 -5.02 17.67 38.34
N TRP A 940 -5.50 16.64 39.03
CA TRP A 940 -4.68 15.75 39.86
C TRP A 940 -4.52 14.35 39.29
N TYR A 941 -5.25 14.01 38.23
CA TYR A 941 -5.33 12.65 37.70
C TYR A 941 -3.95 12.07 37.33
N VAL A 942 -3.17 12.83 36.56
CA VAL A 942 -1.81 12.48 36.11
C VAL A 942 -0.71 12.93 37.10
N TRP A 943 -1.07 13.17 38.36
CA TRP A 943 -0.17 13.62 39.43
C TRP A 943 -0.37 12.83 40.74
N THR A 944 -1.05 11.68 40.63
CA THR A 944 -1.31 10.73 41.72
C THR A 944 -0.03 10.08 42.25
N ASP A 945 1.05 10.00 41.46
CA ASP A 945 2.38 9.56 41.91
C ASP A 945 2.94 10.51 43.00
N LEU A 946 2.94 11.82 42.74
CA LEU A 946 3.41 12.83 43.69
C LEU A 946 2.59 12.83 44.99
N LEU A 947 1.26 12.71 44.86
CA LEU A 947 0.33 12.66 45.99
C LEU A 947 0.58 11.42 46.86
N ALA A 948 0.69 10.23 46.24
CA ALA A 948 0.94 8.98 46.98
C ALA A 948 2.32 8.97 47.65
N ALA A 949 3.37 9.48 47.00
CA ALA A 949 4.70 9.61 47.62
C ALA A 949 4.72 10.57 48.81
N LYS A 950 4.01 11.70 48.73
CA LYS A 950 3.82 12.64 49.85
C LYS A 950 2.98 12.02 50.98
N LEU A 951 1.94 11.24 50.67
CA LEU A 951 1.12 10.58 51.69
C LEU A 951 1.90 9.50 52.45
N PHE A 952 2.67 8.66 51.74
CA PHE A 952 3.56 7.67 52.37
C PHE A 952 4.60 8.35 53.29
N LEU A 953 5.12 9.52 52.90
CA LEU A 953 6.05 10.30 53.72
C LEU A 953 5.42 10.88 55.01
N LEU A 954 4.10 11.07 55.04
CA LEU A 954 3.36 11.59 56.21
C LEU A 954 2.81 10.48 57.13
N ASP A 955 2.17 9.47 56.55
CA ASP A 955 1.34 8.48 57.25
C ASP A 955 1.89 7.04 57.16
N GLY A 956 2.96 6.83 56.38
CA GLY A 956 3.71 5.58 56.32
C GLY A 956 2.83 4.37 56.03
N ASP A 957 2.97 3.33 56.86
CA ASP A 957 2.28 2.04 56.72
C ASP A 957 0.74 2.13 56.71
N SER A 958 0.17 3.16 57.34
CA SER A 958 -1.29 3.40 57.42
C SER A 958 -1.89 3.83 56.07
N SER A 959 -1.08 4.46 55.21
CA SER A 959 -1.51 4.93 53.89
C SER A 959 -1.76 3.83 52.85
N PHE A 960 -1.40 2.58 53.19
CA PHE A 960 -1.39 1.42 52.30
C PHE A 960 -2.71 1.20 51.54
N GLU A 961 -3.86 1.29 52.22
CA GLU A 961 -5.17 1.06 51.58
C GLU A 961 -5.52 2.14 50.57
N THR A 962 -5.33 3.42 50.91
CA THR A 962 -5.61 4.56 50.01
C THR A 962 -4.68 4.54 48.80
N ILE A 963 -3.38 4.28 49.00
CA ILE A 963 -2.41 4.20 47.90
C ILE A 963 -2.68 2.98 47.02
N SER A 964 -2.98 1.80 47.59
CA SER A 964 -3.30 0.59 46.82
C SER A 964 -4.52 0.77 45.91
N LYS A 965 -5.59 1.41 46.41
CA LYS A 965 -6.77 1.74 45.58
C LYS A 965 -6.42 2.65 44.41
N ALA A 966 -5.55 3.65 44.62
CA ALA A 966 -5.11 4.55 43.56
C ALA A 966 -4.23 3.84 42.50
N ILE A 967 -3.38 2.90 42.93
CA ILE A 967 -2.56 2.06 42.03
C ILE A 967 -3.46 1.16 41.17
N ILE A 968 -4.39 0.42 41.79
CA ILE A 968 -5.32 -0.49 41.09
C ILE A 968 -6.11 0.26 40.01
N ARG A 969 -6.73 1.40 40.37
CA ARG A 969 -7.51 2.23 39.43
C ARG A 969 -6.70 2.75 38.23
N ARG A 970 -5.38 2.93 38.35
CA ARG A 970 -4.52 3.26 37.18
C ARG A 970 -4.28 2.04 36.30
N LEU A 971 -4.08 0.87 36.90
CA LEU A 971 -3.82 -0.38 36.19
C LEU A 971 -5.05 -0.86 35.39
N ASP A 972 -6.26 -0.62 35.90
CA ASP A 972 -7.55 -0.84 35.21
C ASP A 972 -7.69 -0.03 33.89
N MET A 973 -6.72 0.84 33.57
CA MET A 973 -6.65 1.67 32.35
C MET A 973 -5.43 1.30 31.48
N THR A 974 -4.95 0.05 31.57
CA THR A 974 -3.87 -0.50 30.74
C THR A 974 -4.40 -1.65 29.91
N ASN A 975 -3.75 -1.94 28.78
CA ASN A 975 -4.12 -3.07 27.94
C ASN A 975 -3.82 -4.40 28.64
N HIS A 976 -4.87 -5.08 29.08
CA HIS A 976 -4.80 -6.39 29.72
C HIS A 976 -4.63 -7.55 28.70
N GLU A 977 -4.71 -7.29 27.40
CA GLU A 977 -4.76 -8.29 26.32
C GLU A 977 -3.50 -8.35 25.47
N SER A 978 -2.83 -7.22 25.26
CA SER A 978 -1.64 -7.06 24.43
C SER A 978 -0.74 -5.93 24.95
N TYR A 979 0.40 -5.75 24.30
CA TYR A 979 1.42 -4.75 24.63
C TYR A 979 1.46 -3.66 23.53
N ASP A 980 1.75 -2.44 23.94
CA ASP A 980 1.94 -1.25 23.11
C ASP A 980 3.26 -0.57 23.56
N SER A 981 4.11 -0.14 22.63
CA SER A 981 5.42 0.45 22.94
C SER A 981 5.33 1.82 23.60
N SER A 982 4.23 2.56 23.42
CA SER A 982 3.97 3.83 24.11
C SER A 982 3.91 3.70 25.63
N ILE A 983 3.75 2.48 26.15
CA ILE A 983 3.68 2.21 27.59
C ILE A 983 4.97 2.55 28.33
N TYR A 984 6.13 2.52 27.65
CA TYR A 984 7.40 2.92 28.24
C TYR A 984 7.49 4.44 28.47
N GLU A 985 6.75 5.26 27.72
CA GLU A 985 6.70 6.72 27.88
C GLU A 985 5.73 7.19 29.00
N GLU A 986 5.03 6.28 29.69
CA GLU A 986 4.03 6.63 30.72
C GLU A 986 4.58 6.56 32.16
N VAL A 987 4.80 7.73 32.78
CA VAL A 987 5.41 7.87 34.12
C VAL A 987 4.66 7.09 35.22
N LEU A 988 3.33 7.19 35.26
CA LEU A 988 2.53 6.74 36.40
C LEU A 988 2.46 5.23 36.47
N GLY A 989 2.27 4.57 35.32
CA GLY A 989 2.21 3.12 35.21
C GLY A 989 3.42 2.39 35.82
N LEU A 990 4.59 3.02 35.84
CA LEU A 990 5.81 2.45 36.40
C LEU A 990 6.04 2.88 37.85
N ARG A 991 5.76 4.15 38.19
CA ARG A 991 5.96 4.67 39.56
C ARG A 991 4.94 4.19 40.55
N LEU A 992 3.67 4.09 40.16
CA LEU A 992 2.59 3.73 41.09
C LEU A 992 2.76 2.29 41.61
N PRO A 993 3.01 1.24 40.79
CA PRO A 993 3.35 -0.09 41.30
C PRO A 993 4.67 -0.12 42.08
N LEU A 994 5.65 0.73 41.76
CA LEU A 994 6.91 0.81 42.51
C LEU A 994 6.68 1.28 43.97
N LEU A 995 5.66 2.10 44.24
CA LEU A 995 5.28 2.52 45.60
C LEU A 995 4.87 1.35 46.50
N TRP A 996 4.32 0.26 45.95
CA TRP A 996 3.97 -0.91 46.77
C TRP A 996 5.19 -1.49 47.51
N ARG A 997 6.38 -1.43 46.91
CA ARG A 997 7.60 -2.02 47.47
C ARG A 997 8.13 -1.28 48.70
N TRP A 998 7.77 -0.01 48.88
CA TRP A 998 8.08 0.76 50.11
C TRP A 998 7.29 0.28 51.34
N PHE A 999 6.22 -0.49 51.13
CA PHE A 999 5.51 -1.21 52.19
C PHE A 999 6.11 -2.61 52.48
N GLY A 1000 7.22 -2.96 51.82
CA GLY A 1000 7.82 -4.28 51.87
C GLY A 1000 6.84 -5.39 51.52
N LYS A 1001 6.91 -6.50 52.26
CA LYS A 1001 6.21 -7.75 51.91
C LYS A 1001 4.73 -7.59 51.54
N LYS A 1002 3.95 -6.77 52.25
CA LYS A 1002 2.50 -6.62 51.93
C LYS A 1002 2.23 -6.01 50.57
N GLY A 1003 3.18 -5.21 50.03
CA GLY A 1003 3.12 -4.70 48.67
C GLY A 1003 3.80 -5.61 47.64
N ASP A 1004 4.90 -6.28 48.01
CA ASP A 1004 5.52 -7.30 47.14
C ASP A 1004 4.54 -8.48 46.87
N ASP A 1005 3.77 -8.89 47.88
CA ASP A 1005 2.69 -9.89 47.76
C ASP A 1005 1.57 -9.41 46.80
N LEU A 1006 1.28 -8.09 46.75
CA LEU A 1006 0.32 -7.52 45.78
C LEU A 1006 0.87 -7.45 44.36
N ILE A 1007 2.12 -7.03 44.16
CA ILE A 1007 2.78 -7.08 42.84
C ILE A 1007 2.77 -8.51 42.32
N GLN A 1008 3.15 -9.48 43.15
CA GLN A 1008 3.15 -10.89 42.75
C GLN A 1008 1.74 -11.43 42.48
N LYS A 1009 0.71 -10.94 43.18
CA LYS A 1009 -0.70 -11.28 42.90
C LYS A 1009 -1.10 -10.77 41.52
N TYR A 1010 -1.04 -9.47 41.28
CA TYR A 1010 -1.53 -8.88 40.04
C TYR A 1010 -0.69 -9.29 38.81
N TRP A 1011 0.62 -9.52 38.95
CA TRP A 1011 1.45 -10.10 37.89
C TRP A 1011 0.99 -11.52 37.50
N LYS A 1012 0.56 -12.35 38.46
CA LYS A 1012 -0.04 -13.68 38.17
C LYS A 1012 -1.42 -13.61 37.54
N GLU A 1013 -2.18 -12.56 37.83
CA GLU A 1013 -3.52 -12.33 37.25
C GLU A 1013 -3.44 -11.72 35.83
N SER A 1014 -2.33 -11.06 35.48
CA SER A 1014 -2.08 -10.45 34.17
C SER A 1014 -1.67 -11.44 33.06
N LYS A 1015 -2.16 -11.23 31.84
CA LYS A 1015 -1.81 -12.04 30.65
C LYS A 1015 -0.34 -11.84 30.25
N SER A 1016 0.29 -12.90 29.73
CA SER A 1016 1.62 -12.81 29.15
C SER A 1016 1.61 -11.89 27.91
N GLY A 1017 2.51 -10.90 27.85
CA GLY A 1017 2.52 -9.91 26.77
C GLY A 1017 1.45 -8.82 26.88
N SER A 1018 0.92 -8.53 28.08
CA SER A 1018 0.05 -7.38 28.34
C SER A 1018 0.82 -6.19 28.92
N GLU A 1019 0.40 -4.95 28.60
CA GLU A 1019 0.95 -3.71 29.19
C GLU A 1019 1.02 -3.79 30.72
N THR A 1020 -0.06 -4.25 31.36
CA THR A 1020 -0.17 -4.38 32.81
C THR A 1020 0.93 -5.26 33.39
N ARG A 1021 1.30 -6.32 32.67
CA ARG A 1021 2.37 -7.24 33.08
C ARG A 1021 3.74 -6.60 32.93
N THR A 1022 3.99 -5.92 31.81
CA THR A 1022 5.24 -5.16 31.57
C THR A 1022 5.49 -4.15 32.69
N MET A 1023 4.47 -3.40 33.12
CA MET A 1023 4.59 -2.48 34.27
C MET A 1023 5.04 -3.19 35.56
N PHE A 1024 4.46 -4.36 35.86
CA PHE A 1024 4.84 -5.13 37.05
C PHE A 1024 6.23 -5.76 36.95
N ASP A 1025 6.62 -6.28 35.78
CA ASP A 1025 7.97 -6.78 35.54
C ASP A 1025 9.02 -5.68 35.76
N MET A 1026 8.77 -4.46 35.26
CA MET A 1026 9.65 -3.31 35.47
C MET A 1026 9.70 -2.87 36.95
N ALA A 1027 8.55 -2.74 37.60
CA ALA A 1027 8.48 -2.38 39.02
C ALA A 1027 9.13 -3.42 39.95
N ALA A 1028 9.10 -4.71 39.58
CA ALA A 1028 9.75 -5.80 40.30
C ALA A 1028 11.27 -5.84 40.07
N ARG A 1029 11.74 -5.59 38.83
CA ARG A 1029 13.18 -5.58 38.47
C ARG A 1029 13.96 -4.44 39.16
N ARG A 1030 13.30 -3.29 39.37
CA ARG A 1030 13.87 -2.09 40.01
C ARG A 1030 14.65 -2.39 41.30
N LYS A 1031 15.72 -1.65 41.57
CA LYS A 1031 16.44 -1.74 42.87
C LYS A 1031 16.18 -0.51 43.75
N LEU A 1032 15.31 -0.69 44.75
CA LEU A 1032 15.11 0.26 45.85
C LEU A 1032 16.08 -0.01 47.00
N ASN A 1033 16.36 1.02 47.80
CA ASN A 1033 17.07 0.90 49.07
C ASN A 1033 16.10 0.49 50.19
N ASP A 1034 16.55 -0.31 51.17
CA ASP A 1034 15.74 -0.72 52.34
C ASP A 1034 15.19 0.47 53.17
N LYS A 1035 15.79 1.66 52.99
CA LYS A 1035 15.40 2.92 53.61
C LYS A 1035 15.66 4.08 52.65
N ILE A 1036 14.89 5.15 52.78
CA ILE A 1036 15.16 6.42 52.11
C ILE A 1036 16.54 6.95 52.59
N PRO A 1037 17.49 7.26 51.70
CA PRO A 1037 18.82 7.75 52.10
C PRO A 1037 18.74 9.17 52.65
N ASP A 1038 19.68 9.52 53.53
CA ASP A 1038 19.86 10.90 54.00
C ASP A 1038 20.25 11.83 52.84
N MET A 1039 19.76 13.08 52.87
CA MET A 1039 20.07 14.06 51.82
C MET A 1039 21.54 14.50 51.91
N PRO A 1040 22.35 14.30 50.86
CA PRO A 1040 23.73 14.80 50.85
C PRO A 1040 23.73 16.34 50.80
N LYS A 1041 24.81 16.95 51.30
CA LYS A 1041 24.99 18.40 51.27
C LYS A 1041 24.96 18.89 49.82
N ILE A 1042 24.09 19.86 49.52
CA ILE A 1042 24.05 20.50 48.20
C ILE A 1042 25.25 21.44 48.07
N GLU A 1043 26.12 21.15 47.11
CA GLU A 1043 27.28 21.95 46.70
C GLU A 1043 27.20 22.18 45.18
N ASP A 1044 27.84 23.22 44.64
CA ASP A 1044 27.81 23.51 43.20
C ASP A 1044 28.41 22.35 42.37
N PRO A 1045 27.80 21.95 41.23
CA PRO A 1045 26.68 22.59 40.52
C PRO A 1045 25.27 22.07 40.91
N GLY A 1046 25.10 21.52 42.11
CA GLY A 1046 23.84 20.95 42.60
C GLY A 1046 23.72 19.44 42.42
N ILE A 1047 22.62 18.86 42.90
CA ILE A 1047 22.30 17.43 42.76
C ILE A 1047 21.40 17.22 41.54
N LEU A 1048 21.75 16.29 40.66
CA LEU A 1048 20.86 15.82 39.60
C LEU A 1048 20.31 14.44 39.95
N LEU A 1049 18.98 14.36 40.04
CA LEU A 1049 18.21 13.13 40.16
C LEU A 1049 17.59 12.80 38.80
N THR A 1050 17.60 11.53 38.42
CA THR A 1050 17.05 11.01 37.15
C THR A 1050 16.17 9.80 37.38
N PHE A 1051 15.06 9.71 36.64
CA PHE A 1051 14.22 8.52 36.53
C PHE A 1051 14.14 8.14 35.05
N TYR A 1052 14.82 7.05 34.70
CA TYR A 1052 14.63 6.31 33.46
C TYR A 1052 13.64 5.15 33.72
N PRO A 1053 12.69 4.86 32.83
CA PRO A 1053 11.74 3.74 32.92
C PRO A 1053 12.43 2.38 33.09
N GLU A 1054 13.37 2.08 32.20
CA GLU A 1054 13.94 0.73 32.02
C GLU A 1054 15.31 0.52 32.69
N GLU A 1055 15.76 1.50 33.47
CA GLU A 1055 17.12 1.57 34.05
C GLU A 1055 18.27 1.67 33.01
N ARG A 1056 17.97 1.79 31.71
CA ARG A 1056 18.87 2.26 30.63
C ARG A 1056 19.37 3.70 30.91
N GLU A 1057 20.50 4.14 30.33
CA GLU A 1057 21.07 5.49 30.54
C GLU A 1057 20.72 6.51 29.43
N TYR A 1058 19.78 6.14 28.57
CA TYR A 1058 19.32 6.78 27.33
C TYR A 1058 17.80 6.56 27.19
N GLY A 1059 17.18 7.24 26.23
CA GLY A 1059 15.73 7.19 26.01
C GLY A 1059 14.92 8.06 26.99
N TRP A 1060 13.60 7.96 26.89
CA TRP A 1060 12.67 8.84 27.62
C TRP A 1060 12.97 8.88 29.12
N HIS A 1061 13.12 10.09 29.67
CA HIS A 1061 13.40 10.24 31.10
C HIS A 1061 12.91 11.57 31.68
N THR A 1062 12.69 11.53 33.00
CA THR A 1062 12.41 12.73 33.81
C THR A 1062 13.56 12.98 34.79
N TRP A 1063 13.75 14.25 35.15
CA TRP A 1063 14.87 14.68 35.97
C TRP A 1063 14.49 15.79 36.95
N ILE A 1064 15.20 15.84 38.08
CA ILE A 1064 15.07 16.90 39.10
C ILE A 1064 16.48 17.41 39.40
N HIS A 1065 16.73 18.70 39.14
CA HIS A 1065 18.00 19.35 39.46
C HIS A 1065 17.82 20.27 40.67
N MET A 1066 18.45 19.93 41.79
CA MET A 1066 18.33 20.61 43.07
C MET A 1066 19.57 21.48 43.36
N THR A 1067 19.37 22.78 43.51
CA THR A 1067 20.37 23.75 44.01
C THR A 1067 19.86 24.35 45.34
N PRO A 1068 20.68 25.10 46.10
CA PRO A 1068 20.31 25.56 47.45
C PRO A 1068 19.04 26.42 47.56
N ASP A 1069 18.68 27.15 46.50
CA ASP A 1069 17.51 28.04 46.50
C ASP A 1069 16.57 27.82 45.28
N VAL A 1070 16.92 26.93 44.34
CA VAL A 1070 16.08 26.62 43.15
C VAL A 1070 16.06 25.10 42.89
N VAL A 1071 14.87 24.54 42.68
CA VAL A 1071 14.72 23.17 42.13
C VAL A 1071 14.09 23.26 40.75
N ARG A 1072 14.72 22.61 39.77
CA ARG A 1072 14.21 22.47 38.40
C ARG A 1072 13.71 21.04 38.18
N PHE A 1073 12.66 20.91 37.39
CA PHE A 1073 12.01 19.67 36.99
C PHE A 1073 11.94 19.65 35.47
N GLY A 1074 12.13 18.48 34.85
CA GLY A 1074 11.96 18.38 33.42
C GLY A 1074 11.89 16.96 32.88
N THR A 1075 11.58 16.88 31.60
CA THR A 1075 11.39 15.66 30.82
C THR A 1075 12.10 15.82 29.48
N ASN A 1076 12.81 14.80 29.02
CA ASN A 1076 13.50 14.76 27.73
C ASN A 1076 13.14 13.47 26.97
N GLU A 1077 13.40 13.44 25.65
CA GLU A 1077 13.50 12.20 24.86
C GLU A 1077 12.19 11.38 24.77
N PHE A 1078 11.02 12.04 24.59
CA PHE A 1078 9.72 11.39 24.31
C PHE A 1078 9.17 11.69 22.91
N HIS A 1079 8.53 10.71 22.28
CA HIS A 1079 8.02 10.74 20.91
C HIS A 1079 6.53 11.06 20.85
N LEU A 1080 6.16 12.26 21.34
CA LEU A 1080 4.77 12.72 21.40
C LEU A 1080 4.18 13.12 20.03
N HIS A 1081 4.10 12.17 19.08
CA HIS A 1081 3.41 12.19 17.79
C HIS A 1081 3.40 13.54 17.04
N SER A 1082 4.58 14.15 16.90
CA SER A 1082 4.80 15.44 16.23
C SER A 1082 4.01 16.63 16.82
N VAL A 1083 3.53 16.52 18.06
CA VAL A 1083 2.80 17.59 18.78
C VAL A 1083 3.78 18.61 19.38
N LEU A 1084 4.97 18.14 19.79
CA LEU A 1084 6.09 18.96 20.24
C LEU A 1084 7.33 18.66 19.39
N PRO A 1085 7.86 19.63 18.62
CA PRO A 1085 9.23 19.54 18.12
C PRO A 1085 10.20 19.54 19.30
N ASP A 1086 11.23 18.69 19.24
CA ASP A 1086 12.29 18.54 20.26
C ASP A 1086 11.80 18.29 21.71
N SER A 1087 10.66 17.60 21.87
CA SER A 1087 10.03 17.11 23.12
C SER A 1087 10.85 17.24 24.41
N LYS A 1088 10.89 18.45 24.96
CA LYS A 1088 11.59 18.80 26.20
C LYS A 1088 10.76 19.78 27.01
N THR A 1089 10.54 19.48 28.29
CA THR A 1089 9.87 20.38 29.23
C THR A 1089 10.83 20.72 30.37
N GLU A 1090 10.94 22.00 30.73
CA GLU A 1090 11.68 22.48 31.92
C GLU A 1090 10.78 23.44 32.70
N SER A 1091 10.68 23.23 34.02
CA SER A 1091 9.96 24.09 34.95
C SER A 1091 10.73 24.20 36.27
N SER A 1092 10.41 25.18 37.13
CA SER A 1092 11.16 25.36 38.38
C SER A 1092 10.35 25.92 39.55
N ILE A 1093 10.82 25.63 40.76
CA ILE A 1093 10.44 26.27 42.02
C ILE A 1093 11.62 27.13 42.46
N THR A 1094 11.43 28.45 42.50
CA THR A 1094 12.29 29.39 43.21
C THR A 1094 11.97 29.37 44.70
N GLU A 1095 12.97 29.70 45.53
CA GLU A 1095 12.87 29.75 47.01
C GLU A 1095 12.62 28.36 47.62
N ALA A 1096 13.05 27.28 46.95
CA ALA A 1096 12.77 25.89 47.31
C ALA A 1096 13.42 25.38 48.62
N LYS A 1097 14.17 26.24 49.32
CA LYS A 1097 15.08 25.92 50.42
C LYS A 1097 14.44 25.16 51.58
N GLU A 1098 13.22 25.55 51.98
CA GLU A 1098 12.47 24.91 53.07
C GLU A 1098 11.82 23.58 52.65
N HIS A 1099 11.93 23.19 51.38
CA HIS A 1099 11.32 21.98 50.82
C HIS A 1099 12.34 20.96 50.31
N LEU A 1100 13.64 21.30 50.25
CA LEU A 1100 14.69 20.44 49.68
C LEU A 1100 14.69 19.02 50.24
N GLU A 1101 14.65 18.86 51.57
CA GLU A 1101 14.63 17.55 52.22
C GLU A 1101 13.36 16.73 51.88
N MET A 1102 12.22 17.41 51.74
CA MET A 1102 10.95 16.77 51.37
C MET A 1102 10.95 16.32 49.91
N ILE A 1103 11.46 17.17 49.00
CA ILE A 1103 11.65 16.85 47.57
C ILE A 1103 12.60 15.66 47.42
N TRP A 1104 13.73 15.66 48.14
CA TRP A 1104 14.68 14.55 48.14
C TRP A 1104 14.03 13.22 48.57
N LYS A 1105 13.29 13.23 49.69
CA LYS A 1105 12.63 12.02 50.19
C LYS A 1105 11.54 11.52 49.24
N MET A 1106 10.69 12.41 48.72
CA MET A 1106 9.66 12.07 47.73
C MET A 1106 10.26 11.54 46.42
N ALA A 1107 11.34 12.12 45.91
CA ALA A 1107 11.99 11.66 44.68
C ALA A 1107 12.60 10.25 44.85
N ASN A 1108 13.22 9.95 45.99
CA ASN A 1108 13.69 8.61 46.31
C ASN A 1108 12.52 7.60 46.42
N ILE A 1109 11.40 8.00 47.04
CA ILE A 1109 10.17 7.19 47.10
C ILE A 1109 9.66 6.87 45.67
N LEU A 1110 9.71 7.84 44.76
CA LEU A 1110 9.33 7.71 43.34
C LEU A 1110 10.37 6.99 42.46
N GLY A 1111 11.45 6.46 43.04
CA GLY A 1111 12.46 5.68 42.30
C GLY A 1111 13.45 6.50 41.46
N TYR A 1112 13.56 7.81 41.69
CA TYR A 1112 14.65 8.61 41.12
C TYR A 1112 15.99 8.23 41.78
N THR A 1113 17.05 8.17 40.98
CA THR A 1113 18.42 7.90 41.43
C THR A 1113 19.33 9.10 41.17
N VAL A 1114 20.42 9.23 41.94
CA VAL A 1114 21.44 10.27 41.68
C VAL A 1114 22.19 9.94 40.40
N SER A 1115 22.17 10.87 39.44
CA SER A 1115 22.79 10.64 38.13
C SER A 1115 24.31 10.59 38.23
N LYS A 1116 24.93 9.64 37.51
CA LYS A 1116 26.40 9.57 37.32
C LYS A 1116 26.91 10.75 36.48
N LYS A 1117 26.06 11.31 35.60
CA LYS A 1117 26.35 12.43 34.72
C LYS A 1117 26.32 13.72 35.56
N LYS A 1118 27.50 14.32 35.83
CA LYS A 1118 27.58 15.59 36.58
C LYS A 1118 26.76 16.70 35.90
N PRO A 1119 26.04 17.57 36.63
CA PRO A 1119 25.29 18.66 36.02
C PRO A 1119 26.21 19.57 35.20
N LYS A 1120 25.92 19.72 33.90
CA LYS A 1120 26.54 20.78 33.08
C LYS A 1120 26.00 22.12 33.59
N GLY A 1121 26.83 22.91 34.25
CA GLY A 1121 26.45 24.25 34.69
C GLY A 1121 26.05 25.13 33.50
N LYS A 1122 24.78 25.56 33.44
CA LYS A 1122 24.36 26.67 32.56
C LYS A 1122 25.18 27.91 32.97
N LYS A 1123 25.85 28.53 32.00
CA LYS A 1123 26.51 29.84 32.16
C LYS A 1123 25.49 30.98 32.21
#